data_AF-Q4N2Y6-F1
#
_entry.id   AF-Q4N2Y6-F1
#
_cell.length_a   1.000
_cell.length_b   1.000
_cell.length_c   1.000
_cell.angle_alpha   90.00
_cell.angle_beta   90.00
_cell.angle_gamma   90.00
#
_symmetry.space_group_name_H-M   'P 1'
#
loop_
_entity.id
_entity.type
_entity.pdbx_description
1 polymer ?
#
loop_
_entity_poly.entity_id
_entity_poly.type
_entity_poly.pdbx_seq_one_letter_code
_entity_poly.pdbx_strand_id
1 'polypeptide(L)'
;MFSNSRLSSLLISNLSKCTIVRADFYHLKNVFPHISNRNLTTENIAHSTHITVQKQNDTEHSSLYMNPLCMQMDQLIYTCTNHDQVLNLLVTHRGAMYLHNLITVMNALRQFVENEPNNKYKPDCDELFLGYNNVFRKKEPSKKSDIDQSNFSETEKEVINKAQWEIIRHFEDPKNEEYLTTYHHNRDLRDAIIRDERYDLLLQDLYMNKNKLDVESICNVIITLDALGHQYYRLYNGLLKRLLILDVSFPNQTPTFINKVGLLLLKTCHCFASSGFYEIPLYNKVVSELFKTNLSNMLIDQEHSLLLSYIIKLYAVVKSYDYGIFCKISDSVNKVNLSTTDITWLSVAFSNHLNFNKTHDKVLYYVARRVSEDNKLFSTQELCMCLSSLSKMGLYFREVWDVCAKRLINEIEISMSGFNDINLDINTLCKAVYDIATVDKSTHLIHSLIDRASLYLEERIDSLDEQSCINFAISVISTHSSSLYKNNSITTGLNESITTSLNGNNQLEPVSVNKEINLNYYLLSYVWRRIGSDTLWEKEPLKVFAIWLFHMLVLPEFKHNIHIRCIIPCFREWLLVYFTRHEIEDEVCKVINDLSGKYKIYSKFDSSEFFKPLFLSPVPADFLVVDENFGNKVINIIESPLRNDTKRPSGINAVIKRIFENFALEFHTVDTNLWMSLEEHEKTELIESIITSGI
;
A
#
# COMPACT_ATOMS: atom_id res chain seq x y z
N MET A 1 52.87 -1.55 -24.24
CA MET A 1 53.12 -0.32 -25.03
C MET A 1 51.79 0.41 -25.18
N PHE A 2 51.78 1.67 -24.75
CA PHE A 2 50.75 2.72 -24.80
C PHE A 2 49.95 2.77 -26.13
N SER A 3 48.74 3.33 -26.29
CA SER A 3 47.89 4.31 -25.57
C SER A 3 46.53 4.32 -26.31
N ASN A 4 45.38 4.38 -25.64
CA ASN A 4 44.70 5.66 -25.38
C ASN A 4 43.71 5.51 -24.23
N SER A 5 44.18 5.91 -23.05
CA SER A 5 43.41 6.35 -21.90
C SER A 5 43.26 7.87 -21.98
N ARG A 6 42.02 8.37 -22.05
CA ARG A 6 41.60 9.74 -21.68
C ARG A 6 40.12 9.91 -22.03
N LEU A 7 39.25 9.64 -21.05
CA LEU A 7 38.02 10.39 -20.72
C LEU A 7 37.27 9.75 -19.52
N SER A 8 38.02 9.18 -18.59
CA SER A 8 37.52 8.61 -17.33
C SER A 8 38.36 9.15 -16.16
N SER A 9 38.31 10.47 -15.94
CA SER A 9 38.85 11.11 -14.72
C SER A 9 38.52 12.61 -14.70
N LEU A 10 37.32 12.97 -14.24
CA LEU A 10 36.80 14.30 -13.79
C LEU A 10 35.27 14.14 -13.82
N LEU A 11 34.45 14.13 -12.77
CA LEU A 11 34.54 14.58 -11.40
C LEU A 11 33.50 13.78 -10.59
N ILE A 12 33.95 12.83 -9.78
CA ILE A 12 33.30 12.50 -8.52
C ILE A 12 34.22 13.09 -7.46
N SER A 13 33.86 14.24 -6.90
CA SER A 13 34.22 14.60 -5.52
C SER A 13 33.46 15.84 -5.07
N ASN A 14 32.84 15.72 -3.90
CA ASN A 14 32.45 16.79 -2.98
C ASN A 14 31.13 17.54 -3.24
N LEU A 15 30.02 16.81 -3.02
CA LEU A 15 28.82 17.36 -2.40
C LEU A 15 29.13 17.72 -0.93
N SER A 16 29.49 18.97 -0.67
CA SER A 16 29.35 19.55 0.67
C SER A 16 29.27 21.08 0.61
N LYS A 17 28.29 21.62 1.34
CA LYS A 17 28.14 22.99 1.86
C LYS A 17 27.30 23.99 1.05
N CYS A 18 26.19 24.34 1.71
CA CYS A 18 25.37 25.53 1.55
C CYS A 18 26.17 26.82 1.38
N THR A 19 25.70 27.68 0.48
CA THR A 19 25.77 29.15 0.64
C THR A 19 24.64 29.75 -0.20
N ILE A 20 23.57 30.18 0.49
CA ILE A 20 22.54 31.03 -0.10
C ILE A 20 23.15 32.43 -0.16
N VAL A 21 23.32 32.94 -1.39
CA VAL A 21 23.71 34.32 -1.66
C VAL A 21 22.53 35.22 -1.29
N ARG A 22 22.77 36.17 -0.38
CA ARG A 22 21.88 37.30 -0.08
C ARG A 22 21.72 38.14 -1.34
N ALA A 23 20.49 38.32 -1.80
CA ALA A 23 20.15 39.40 -2.73
C ALA A 23 19.87 40.67 -1.91
N ASP A 24 20.78 41.64 -2.02
CA ASP A 24 20.62 42.99 -1.46
C ASP A 24 19.59 43.79 -2.28
N PHE A 25 18.42 44.06 -1.70
CA PHE A 25 17.41 44.97 -2.26
C PHE A 25 17.60 46.41 -1.75
N TYR A 26 18.81 46.97 -1.94
CA TYR A 26 19.13 48.34 -1.50
C TYR A 26 18.81 49.44 -2.54
N HIS A 27 18.13 49.13 -3.64
CA HIS A 27 17.96 50.09 -4.76
C HIS A 27 16.52 50.42 -5.20
N LEU A 28 15.50 50.20 -4.38
CA LEU A 28 14.13 50.67 -4.69
C LEU A 28 13.54 51.60 -3.61
N LYS A 29 14.37 52.51 -3.09
CA LYS A 29 13.93 53.77 -2.50
C LYS A 29 14.10 54.86 -3.55
N ASN A 30 13.00 55.31 -4.15
CA ASN A 30 12.76 56.69 -4.62
C ASN A 30 11.67 56.76 -5.68
N VAL A 31 10.41 56.42 -5.36
CA VAL A 31 9.25 57.06 -6.02
C VAL A 31 8.08 57.04 -5.03
N PHE A 32 7.46 58.21 -4.83
CA PHE A 32 6.28 58.53 -4.00
C PHE A 32 6.52 58.98 -2.55
N PRO A 33 6.49 60.31 -2.30
CA PRO A 33 6.45 60.90 -0.97
C PRO A 33 4.99 61.06 -0.52
N HIS A 34 4.67 60.57 0.67
CA HIS A 34 3.65 61.08 1.61
C HIS A 34 3.26 59.95 2.57
N ILE A 35 3.90 59.87 3.73
CA ILE A 35 3.24 59.57 5.01
C ILE A 35 4.04 60.31 6.08
N SER A 36 3.31 61.17 6.77
CA SER A 36 3.74 62.02 7.88
C SER A 36 4.25 61.22 9.07
N ASN A 37 5.37 61.68 9.62
CA ASN A 37 5.88 61.38 10.96
C ASN A 37 4.76 61.21 12.01
N ARG A 38 4.73 60.06 12.69
CA ARG A 38 4.37 59.97 14.11
C ARG A 38 5.29 58.99 14.81
N ASN A 39 6.01 59.53 15.78
CA ASN A 39 6.87 58.81 16.71
C ASN A 39 6.04 57.79 17.50
N LEU A 40 6.37 56.51 17.38
CA LEU A 40 5.93 55.47 18.30
C LEU A 40 6.89 55.45 19.48
N THR A 41 6.59 56.25 20.50
CA THR A 41 7.13 56.06 21.84
C THR A 41 6.33 54.97 22.54
N THR A 42 7.08 54.00 23.06
CA THR A 42 6.68 52.98 24.03
C THR A 42 6.03 53.61 25.25
N GLU A 43 4.71 53.71 25.29
CA GLU A 43 3.89 53.95 26.48
C GLU A 43 2.43 53.99 26.03
N ASN A 44 1.72 52.86 26.16
CA ASN A 44 0.25 52.72 26.27
C ASN A 44 -0.22 51.33 25.79
N ILE A 45 0.23 50.26 26.43
CA ILE A 45 -0.58 49.03 26.54
C ILE A 45 -0.39 48.49 27.96
N ALA A 46 -0.93 49.23 28.92
CA ALA A 46 -1.20 48.75 30.28
C ALA A 46 -2.60 49.18 30.65
N HIS A 47 -3.61 48.62 29.96
CA HIS A 47 -4.97 48.64 30.46
C HIS A 47 -5.56 47.24 30.42
N SER A 48 -5.62 46.69 31.64
CA SER A 48 -6.45 45.61 32.13
C SER A 48 -7.74 45.37 31.32
N THR A 49 -7.84 44.20 30.70
CA THR A 49 -9.13 43.56 30.44
C THR A 49 -9.34 42.50 31.52
N HIS A 50 -9.98 42.89 32.62
CA HIS A 50 -10.59 41.95 33.54
C HIS A 50 -11.66 41.14 32.78
N ILE A 51 -11.36 39.89 32.46
CA ILE A 51 -12.37 38.88 32.16
C ILE A 51 -12.63 38.12 33.46
N THR A 52 -13.85 38.20 33.97
CA THR A 52 -14.29 37.48 35.17
C THR A 52 -14.34 35.98 34.89
N VAL A 53 -13.45 35.23 35.55
CA VAL A 53 -13.42 33.76 35.56
C VAL A 53 -14.70 33.23 36.23
N GLN A 54 -15.51 32.48 35.48
CA GLN A 54 -16.55 31.65 36.08
C GLN A 54 -15.89 30.45 36.75
N LYS A 55 -16.00 30.36 38.08
CA LYS A 55 -15.58 29.19 38.86
C LYS A 55 -16.49 28.00 38.53
N GLN A 56 -15.98 27.02 37.80
CA GLN A 56 -16.50 25.66 37.85
C GLN A 56 -15.41 24.75 38.41
N ASN A 57 -15.64 24.25 39.63
CA ASN A 57 -15.11 23.05 40.29
C ASN A 57 -13.68 22.57 39.94
N ASP A 58 -12.65 23.38 40.20
CA ASP A 58 -11.23 23.01 40.09
C ASP A 58 -10.57 22.87 41.48
N THR A 59 -10.89 21.83 42.26
CA THR A 59 -10.15 21.52 43.50
C THR A 59 -9.15 20.37 43.37
N GLU A 60 -9.05 19.70 42.22
CA GLU A 60 -8.09 18.60 42.01
C GLU A 60 -6.93 18.93 41.05
N HIS A 61 -7.03 19.98 40.22
CA HIS A 61 -5.98 20.34 39.25
C HIS A 61 -4.95 21.38 39.77
N SER A 62 -5.21 22.03 40.90
CA SER A 62 -4.35 23.10 41.43
C SER A 62 -3.04 22.61 42.07
N SER A 63 -2.93 21.32 42.39
CA SER A 63 -1.75 20.72 43.04
C SER A 63 -0.65 20.29 42.05
N LEU A 64 -0.93 20.30 40.75
CA LEU A 64 -0.01 19.85 39.68
C LEU A 64 0.87 20.96 39.12
N TYR A 65 0.47 22.23 39.24
CA TYR A 65 1.18 23.36 38.67
C TYR A 65 2.08 24.05 39.70
N MET A 66 3.40 23.97 39.50
CA MET A 66 4.37 24.70 40.34
C MET A 66 4.30 26.22 40.14
N ASN A 67 3.75 26.71 39.02
CA ASN A 67 3.64 28.14 38.72
C ASN A 67 2.19 28.53 38.34
N PRO A 68 1.58 29.53 39.02
CA PRO A 68 0.21 29.97 38.74
C PRO A 68 0.02 30.59 37.35
N LEU A 69 1.07 31.17 36.74
CA LEU A 69 1.00 31.71 35.38
C LEU A 69 0.83 30.60 34.34
N CYS A 70 1.47 29.45 34.55
CA CYS A 70 1.32 28.28 33.67
C CYS A 70 -0.13 27.79 33.67
N MET A 71 -0.76 27.71 34.84
CA MET A 71 -2.16 27.31 35.01
C MET A 71 -3.12 28.32 34.35
N GLN A 72 -2.91 29.62 34.59
CA GLN A 72 -3.72 30.67 33.96
C GLN A 72 -3.63 30.62 32.43
N MET A 73 -2.44 30.35 31.89
CA MET A 73 -2.24 30.24 30.45
C MET A 73 -2.97 29.01 29.87
N ASP A 74 -2.91 27.86 30.53
CA ASP A 74 -3.67 26.68 30.11
C ASP A 74 -5.18 26.93 30.14
N GLN A 75 -5.69 27.60 31.17
CA GLN A 75 -7.11 28.00 31.24
C GLN A 75 -7.49 28.91 30.06
N LEU A 76 -6.62 29.83 29.64
CA LEU A 76 -6.86 30.66 28.46
C LEU A 76 -6.81 29.84 27.16
N ILE A 77 -5.92 28.85 27.05
CA ILE A 77 -5.86 27.96 25.88
C ILE A 77 -7.14 27.11 25.79
N TYR A 78 -7.63 26.56 26.90
CA TYR A 78 -8.86 25.76 26.91
C TYR A 78 -10.14 26.57 26.66
N THR A 79 -10.13 27.89 26.91
CA THR A 79 -11.26 28.77 26.57
C THR A 79 -11.29 29.18 25.09
N CYS A 80 -10.23 28.90 24.33
CA CYS A 80 -10.20 29.17 22.89
C CYS A 80 -11.17 28.27 22.14
N THR A 81 -11.90 28.86 21.18
CA THR A 81 -12.93 28.17 20.39
C THR A 81 -12.46 27.74 19.01
N ASN A 82 -11.43 28.41 18.48
CA ASN A 82 -10.90 28.20 17.13
C ASN A 82 -9.37 28.13 17.16
N HIS A 83 -8.77 27.46 16.17
CA HIS A 83 -7.32 27.31 16.05
C HIS A 83 -6.59 28.67 15.92
N ASP A 84 -7.18 29.65 15.22
CA ASP A 84 -6.60 30.99 15.04
C ASP A 84 -6.44 31.74 16.38
N GLN A 85 -7.40 31.58 17.31
CA GLN A 85 -7.32 32.17 18.64
C GLN A 85 -6.14 31.57 19.43
N VAL A 86 -5.94 30.26 19.32
CA VAL A 86 -4.82 29.56 19.97
C VAL A 86 -3.48 30.00 19.40
N LEU A 87 -3.35 30.11 18.07
CA LEU A 87 -2.11 30.56 17.42
C LEU A 87 -1.82 32.03 17.71
N ASN A 88 -2.85 32.89 17.77
CA ASN A 88 -2.70 34.28 18.20
C ASN A 88 -2.22 34.40 19.66
N LEU A 89 -2.77 33.56 20.55
CA LEU A 89 -2.38 33.52 21.96
C LEU A 89 -0.91 33.07 22.10
N LEU A 90 -0.48 32.11 21.29
CA LEU A 90 0.91 31.65 21.21
C LEU A 90 1.89 32.78 20.88
N VAL A 91 1.57 33.63 19.90
CA VAL A 91 2.46 34.75 19.53
C VAL A 91 2.45 35.85 20.57
N THR A 92 1.25 36.26 21.01
CA THR A 92 1.07 37.40 21.92
C THR A 92 1.65 37.14 23.31
N HIS A 93 1.60 35.89 23.79
CA HIS A 93 2.04 35.51 25.13
C HIS A 93 3.30 34.62 25.12
N ARG A 94 4.00 34.53 23.99
CA ARG A 94 5.17 33.65 23.78
C ARG A 94 6.21 33.74 24.89
N GLY A 95 6.51 34.96 25.35
CA GLY A 95 7.50 35.21 26.41
C GLY A 95 7.10 34.73 27.82
N ALA A 96 5.81 34.46 28.04
CA ALA A 96 5.25 34.00 29.30
C ALA A 96 4.85 32.51 29.28
N MET A 97 4.94 31.85 28.13
CA MET A 97 4.58 30.43 27.98
C MET A 97 5.67 29.51 28.51
N TYR A 98 5.25 28.51 29.28
CA TYR A 98 6.10 27.39 29.68
C TYR A 98 6.02 26.26 28.65
N LEU A 99 6.99 25.34 28.71
CA LEU A 99 7.03 24.18 27.82
C LEU A 99 5.74 23.36 27.86
N HIS A 100 5.17 23.21 29.06
CA HIS A 100 3.86 22.57 29.28
C HIS A 100 2.74 23.25 28.48
N ASN A 101 2.68 24.60 28.49
CA ASN A 101 1.69 25.34 27.71
C ASN A 101 1.82 25.11 26.20
N LEU A 102 3.05 24.95 25.69
CA LEU A 102 3.27 24.63 24.27
C LEU A 102 2.70 23.24 23.90
N ILE A 103 2.77 22.28 24.81
CA ILE A 103 2.17 20.94 24.63
C ILE A 103 0.64 21.04 24.70
N THR A 104 0.10 21.85 25.61
CA THR A 104 -1.33 22.15 25.67
C THR A 104 -1.83 22.75 24.36
N VAL A 105 -1.08 23.69 23.76
CA VAL A 105 -1.38 24.24 22.44
C VAL A 105 -1.42 23.16 21.37
N MET A 106 -0.42 22.26 21.32
CA MET A 106 -0.41 21.13 20.37
C MET A 106 -1.66 20.24 20.53
N ASN A 107 -2.01 19.89 21.77
CA ASN A 107 -3.20 19.08 22.04
C ASN A 107 -4.50 19.79 21.65
N ALA A 108 -4.61 21.10 21.86
CA ALA A 108 -5.76 21.89 21.44
C ALA A 108 -5.89 21.92 19.91
N LEU A 109 -4.80 22.16 19.19
CA LEU A 109 -4.77 22.11 17.70
C LEU A 109 -5.21 20.74 17.18
N ARG A 110 -4.74 19.66 17.81
CA ARG A 110 -5.17 18.30 17.48
C ARG A 110 -6.67 18.11 17.68
N GLN A 111 -7.22 18.55 18.82
CA GLN A 111 -8.64 18.42 19.11
C GLN A 111 -9.52 19.15 18.11
N PHE A 112 -9.11 20.34 17.65
CA PHE A 112 -9.86 21.06 16.61
C PHE A 112 -9.93 20.25 15.31
N VAL A 113 -8.81 19.64 14.90
CA VAL A 113 -8.74 18.82 13.68
C VAL A 113 -9.52 17.51 13.80
N GLU A 114 -9.49 16.86 14.96
CA GLU A 114 -10.23 15.61 15.20
C GLU A 114 -11.74 15.83 15.33
N ASN A 115 -12.16 16.98 15.84
CA ASN A 115 -13.58 17.32 16.05
C ASN A 115 -14.27 17.92 14.81
N GLU A 116 -13.54 18.21 13.72
CA GLU A 116 -14.16 18.73 12.51
C GLU A 116 -14.95 17.65 11.74
N PRO A 117 -16.28 17.79 11.60
CA PRO A 117 -17.06 16.89 10.77
C PRO A 117 -16.84 17.27 9.29
N ASN A 118 -16.16 16.40 8.53
CA ASN A 118 -15.93 16.50 7.08
C ASN A 118 -15.26 17.81 6.61
N ASN A 119 -13.92 17.87 6.62
CA ASN A 119 -13.05 18.67 5.72
C ASN A 119 -13.71 19.88 5.03
N LYS A 120 -14.30 20.80 5.81
CA LYS A 120 -14.95 22.02 5.32
C LYS A 120 -14.52 23.16 6.23
N TYR A 121 -13.21 23.40 6.28
CA TYR A 121 -12.74 24.59 6.94
C TYR A 121 -12.77 25.79 5.98
N LYS A 122 -13.35 26.89 6.46
CA LYS A 122 -13.25 28.25 5.92
C LYS A 122 -12.80 29.12 7.10
N PRO A 123 -11.71 29.89 6.99
CA PRO A 123 -11.73 31.06 6.10
C PRO A 123 -10.40 31.41 5.42
N ASP A 124 -10.50 31.91 4.18
CA ASP A 124 -9.53 32.82 3.55
C ASP A 124 -10.25 33.73 2.52
N CYS A 125 -11.54 34.01 2.78
CA CYS A 125 -12.30 35.02 2.02
C CYS A 125 -12.48 36.30 2.85
N ASP A 126 -12.59 36.23 4.18
CA ASP A 126 -12.96 37.40 4.96
C ASP A 126 -11.82 38.42 5.12
N GLU A 127 -10.54 38.02 5.10
CA GLU A 127 -9.42 38.99 5.16
C GLU A 127 -9.08 39.60 3.79
N LEU A 128 -9.06 38.80 2.72
CA LEU A 128 -8.89 39.30 1.34
C LEU A 128 -10.06 40.20 0.93
N PHE A 129 -11.27 39.92 1.43
CA PHE A 129 -12.46 40.74 1.19
C PHE A 129 -12.83 41.67 2.33
N LEU A 130 -12.10 41.81 3.43
CA LEU A 130 -12.34 42.91 4.40
C LEU A 130 -12.01 44.25 3.75
N GLY A 131 -11.01 44.28 2.86
CA GLY A 131 -10.76 45.40 1.95
C GLY A 131 -11.92 45.61 0.95
N TYR A 132 -12.41 44.56 0.31
CA TYR A 132 -13.51 44.64 -0.67
C TYR A 132 -14.88 44.96 -0.03
N ASN A 133 -15.24 44.37 1.10
CA ASN A 133 -16.48 44.63 1.83
C ASN A 133 -16.48 46.01 2.48
N ASN A 134 -15.31 46.60 2.77
CA ASN A 134 -15.24 48.01 3.16
C ASN A 134 -15.45 48.95 1.95
N VAL A 135 -15.14 48.52 0.73
CA VAL A 135 -15.40 49.25 -0.52
C VAL A 135 -16.83 49.03 -1.03
N PHE A 136 -17.42 47.85 -0.81
CA PHE A 136 -18.69 47.42 -1.41
C PHE A 136 -19.78 47.07 -0.39
N ARG A 137 -19.62 47.37 0.91
CA ARG A 137 -20.74 47.31 1.85
C ARG A 137 -21.84 48.19 1.30
N LYS A 138 -22.97 47.57 0.95
CA LYS A 138 -24.26 48.24 0.80
C LYS A 138 -24.47 49.14 2.01
N LYS A 139 -24.18 50.43 1.87
CA LYS A 139 -24.94 51.42 2.62
C LYS A 139 -26.40 51.18 2.24
N GLU A 140 -27.26 51.09 3.25
CA GLU A 140 -28.71 51.12 3.09
C GLU A 140 -29.13 52.13 2.01
N PRO A 141 -30.24 51.89 1.29
CA PRO A 141 -30.54 52.51 0.01
C PRO A 141 -30.68 54.02 0.15
N SER A 142 -29.57 54.72 -0.02
CA SER A 142 -29.52 56.13 -0.32
C SER A 142 -29.26 56.21 -1.82
N LYS A 143 -30.33 56.61 -2.53
CA LYS A 143 -30.43 57.11 -3.92
C LYS A 143 -29.24 56.79 -4.83
N LYS A 144 -29.52 56.06 -5.93
CA LYS A 144 -28.68 55.92 -7.14
C LYS A 144 -27.65 57.06 -7.24
N SER A 145 -26.39 56.76 -6.93
CA SER A 145 -25.29 57.60 -7.39
C SER A 145 -24.93 57.08 -8.77
N ASP A 146 -25.58 57.66 -9.78
CA ASP A 146 -25.03 57.65 -11.12
C ASP A 146 -23.60 58.21 -11.00
N ILE A 147 -22.61 57.47 -11.52
CA ILE A 147 -21.25 57.99 -11.65
C ILE A 147 -21.39 59.27 -12.47
N ASP A 148 -20.98 60.42 -11.93
CA ASP A 148 -21.18 61.70 -12.59
C ASP A 148 -20.29 61.76 -13.84
N GLN A 149 -20.87 61.38 -14.98
CA GLN A 149 -20.18 61.28 -16.26
C GLN A 149 -19.88 62.65 -16.86
N SER A 150 -20.19 63.76 -16.17
CA SER A 150 -20.00 65.12 -16.67
C SER A 150 -18.54 65.49 -16.95
N ASN A 151 -17.58 64.83 -16.29
CA ASN A 151 -16.15 65.17 -16.35
C ASN A 151 -15.32 64.31 -17.32
N PHE A 152 -15.94 63.35 -18.02
CA PHE A 152 -15.26 62.46 -18.95
C PHE A 152 -15.51 62.89 -20.40
N SER A 153 -14.49 62.78 -21.26
CA SER A 153 -14.65 62.92 -22.71
C SER A 153 -15.60 61.85 -23.27
N GLU A 154 -16.23 62.09 -24.43
CA GLU A 154 -17.14 61.11 -25.06
C GLU A 154 -16.48 59.74 -25.26
N THR A 155 -15.20 59.72 -25.62
CA THR A 155 -14.41 58.50 -25.77
C THR A 155 -14.20 57.76 -24.46
N GLU A 156 -14.02 58.46 -23.34
CA GLU A 156 -13.87 57.83 -22.02
C GLU A 156 -15.20 57.25 -21.53
N LYS A 157 -16.33 57.92 -21.82
CA LYS A 157 -17.66 57.39 -21.52
C LYS A 157 -17.94 56.11 -22.30
N GLU A 158 -17.58 56.06 -23.58
CA GLU A 158 -17.72 54.85 -24.39
C GLU A 158 -16.85 53.70 -23.87
N VAL A 159 -15.61 53.97 -23.46
CA VAL A 159 -14.71 52.95 -22.90
C VAL A 159 -15.24 52.44 -21.56
N ILE A 160 -15.74 53.32 -20.69
CA ILE A 160 -16.32 52.92 -19.39
C ILE A 160 -17.59 52.10 -19.62
N ASN A 161 -18.46 52.52 -20.54
CA ASN A 161 -19.69 51.78 -20.85
C ASN A 161 -19.37 50.42 -21.48
N LYS A 162 -18.37 50.35 -22.36
CA LYS A 162 -17.92 49.09 -22.97
C LYS A 162 -17.29 48.15 -21.94
N ALA A 163 -16.45 48.66 -21.03
CA ALA A 163 -15.85 47.88 -19.95
C ALA A 163 -16.91 47.37 -18.97
N GLN A 164 -17.88 48.20 -18.58
CA GLN A 164 -18.99 47.76 -17.73
C GLN A 164 -19.82 46.67 -18.42
N TRP A 165 -20.09 46.81 -19.72
CA TRP A 165 -20.87 45.84 -20.48
C TRP A 165 -20.12 44.52 -20.70
N GLU A 166 -18.81 44.56 -20.96
CA GLU A 166 -17.95 43.37 -21.10
C GLU A 166 -17.80 42.61 -19.77
N ILE A 167 -17.65 43.33 -18.65
CA ILE A 167 -17.56 42.72 -17.31
C ILE A 167 -18.89 42.03 -16.95
N ILE A 168 -20.03 42.70 -17.12
CA ILE A 168 -21.34 42.13 -16.83
C ILE A 168 -21.57 40.88 -17.69
N ARG A 169 -21.27 40.95 -18.99
CA ARG A 169 -21.41 39.81 -19.90
C ARG A 169 -20.47 38.65 -19.56
N HIS A 170 -19.28 38.92 -19.03
CA HIS A 170 -18.33 37.89 -18.60
C HIS A 170 -18.88 37.06 -17.42
N PHE A 171 -19.61 37.71 -16.50
CA PHE A 171 -20.23 37.05 -15.33
C PHE A 171 -21.62 36.45 -15.60
N GLU A 172 -22.28 36.82 -16.70
CA GLU A 172 -23.56 36.25 -17.14
C GLU A 172 -23.41 35.06 -18.13
N ASP A 173 -22.20 34.78 -18.62
CA ASP A 173 -21.94 33.67 -19.55
C ASP A 173 -21.94 32.32 -18.79
N PRO A 174 -22.79 31.34 -19.18
CA PRO A 174 -22.89 30.04 -18.50
C PRO A 174 -21.60 29.22 -18.54
N LYS A 175 -20.66 29.50 -19.46
CA LYS A 175 -19.33 28.87 -19.45
C LYS A 175 -18.44 29.34 -18.30
N ASN A 176 -18.74 30.49 -17.70
CA ASN A 176 -17.99 31.08 -16.59
C ASN A 176 -18.66 30.80 -15.23
N GLU A 177 -19.74 30.02 -15.18
CA GLU A 177 -20.30 29.49 -13.91
C GLU A 177 -19.25 28.67 -13.13
N GLU A 178 -18.26 28.10 -13.81
CA GLU A 178 -17.12 27.40 -13.19
C GLU A 178 -16.29 28.34 -12.30
N TYR A 179 -16.15 29.63 -12.65
CA TYR A 179 -15.46 30.65 -11.84
C TYR A 179 -16.28 31.10 -10.61
N LEU A 180 -17.61 30.99 -10.68
CA LEU A 180 -18.52 31.29 -9.57
C LEU A 180 -18.73 30.09 -8.65
N THR A 181 -18.54 28.86 -9.14
CA THR A 181 -18.56 27.64 -8.33
C THR A 181 -17.21 27.32 -7.69
N THR A 182 -16.09 27.77 -8.28
CA THR A 182 -14.74 27.72 -7.67
C THR A 182 -14.54 28.73 -6.53
N TYR A 183 -15.54 29.55 -6.21
CA TYR A 183 -15.59 30.46 -5.04
C TYR A 183 -15.59 29.75 -3.67
N HIS A 184 -15.41 28.42 -3.66
CA HIS A 184 -15.23 27.61 -2.47
C HIS A 184 -13.87 26.90 -2.54
N HIS A 185 -12.79 27.65 -2.33
CA HIS A 185 -11.56 27.05 -1.82
C HIS A 185 -11.82 26.59 -0.37
N ASN A 186 -12.56 25.50 -0.20
CA ASN A 186 -12.54 24.75 1.06
C ASN A 186 -11.14 24.16 1.14
N ARG A 187 -10.27 24.76 1.95
CA ARG A 187 -9.01 24.14 2.33
C ARG A 187 -9.27 23.27 3.54
N ASP A 188 -8.57 22.15 3.63
CA ASP A 188 -8.59 21.35 4.86
C ASP A 188 -7.98 22.18 5.99
N LEU A 189 -8.59 22.15 7.18
CA LEU A 189 -8.09 22.86 8.36
C LEU A 189 -6.62 22.53 8.64
N ARG A 190 -6.25 21.27 8.41
CA ARG A 190 -4.87 20.76 8.53
C ARG A 190 -3.90 21.59 7.71
N ASP A 191 -4.21 21.81 6.44
CA ASP A 191 -3.38 22.57 5.51
C ASP A 191 -3.32 24.06 5.88
N ALA A 192 -4.41 24.61 6.43
CA ALA A 192 -4.43 25.98 6.90
C ALA A 192 -3.48 26.18 8.10
N ILE A 193 -3.53 25.28 9.09
CA ILE A 193 -2.65 25.33 10.27
C ILE A 193 -1.18 25.15 9.86
N ILE A 194 -0.87 24.19 8.98
CA ILE A 194 0.52 23.88 8.59
C ILE A 194 1.19 25.07 7.89
N ARG A 195 0.44 25.85 7.10
CA ARG A 195 0.97 27.00 6.35
C ARG A 195 1.08 28.28 7.18
N ASP A 196 0.58 28.27 8.40
CA ASP A 196 0.60 29.42 9.30
C ASP A 196 2.00 29.63 9.89
N GLU A 197 2.58 30.83 9.68
CA GLU A 197 3.90 31.19 10.21
C GLU A 197 3.97 31.12 11.75
N ARG A 198 2.83 31.29 12.43
CA ARG A 198 2.74 31.21 13.90
C ARG A 198 2.90 29.78 14.40
N TYR A 199 2.44 28.80 13.61
CA TYR A 199 2.63 27.39 13.88
C TYR A 199 4.10 26.98 13.71
N ASP A 200 4.82 27.56 12.74
CA ASP A 200 6.27 27.35 12.59
C ASP A 200 7.06 27.81 13.84
N LEU A 201 6.65 28.91 14.47
CA LEU A 201 7.26 29.38 15.72
C LEU A 201 7.08 28.37 16.86
N LEU A 202 5.90 27.78 16.99
CA LEU A 202 5.64 26.71 17.95
C LEU A 202 6.57 25.51 17.73
N LEU A 203 6.71 25.06 16.48
CA LEU A 203 7.60 23.95 16.13
C LEU A 203 9.07 24.27 16.42
N GLN A 204 9.50 25.51 16.18
CA GLN A 204 10.84 25.97 16.49
C GLN A 204 11.09 25.94 18.01
N ASP A 205 10.15 26.42 18.82
CA ASP A 205 10.28 26.44 20.28
C ASP A 205 10.31 25.05 20.89
N LEU A 206 9.49 24.12 20.36
CA LEU A 206 9.54 22.71 20.71
C LEU A 206 10.88 22.08 20.33
N TYR A 207 11.42 22.39 19.14
CA TYR A 207 12.70 21.86 18.70
C TYR A 207 13.87 22.34 19.57
N MET A 208 13.89 23.62 19.95
CA MET A 208 14.94 24.18 20.81
C MET A 208 14.91 23.58 22.22
N ASN A 209 13.71 23.25 22.72
CA ASN A 209 13.52 22.68 24.06
C ASN A 209 13.38 21.15 24.07
N LYS A 210 13.64 20.46 22.96
CA LYS A 210 13.44 19.00 22.82
C LYS A 210 14.09 18.14 23.91
N ASN A 211 15.22 18.58 24.47
CA ASN A 211 15.95 17.85 25.51
C ASN A 211 15.29 17.94 26.89
N LYS A 212 14.35 18.87 27.09
CA LYS A 212 13.63 19.08 28.35
C LYS A 212 12.26 18.41 28.38
N LEU A 213 11.81 17.88 27.24
CA LEU A 213 10.53 17.17 27.15
C LEU A 213 10.64 15.79 27.84
N ASP A 214 9.60 15.46 28.58
CA ASP A 214 9.32 14.15 29.15
C ASP A 214 8.66 13.24 28.10
N VAL A 215 8.54 11.95 28.43
CA VAL A 215 8.06 10.92 27.49
C VAL A 215 6.62 11.20 27.04
N GLU A 216 5.71 11.55 27.95
CA GLU A 216 4.29 11.79 27.63
C GLU A 216 4.13 13.00 26.70
N SER A 217 4.86 14.08 26.96
CA SER A 217 4.87 15.26 26.10
C SER A 217 5.42 14.99 24.71
N ILE A 218 6.50 14.20 24.60
CA ILE A 218 7.06 13.81 23.30
C ILE A 218 6.01 13.03 22.50
N CYS A 219 5.33 12.06 23.14
CA CYS A 219 4.28 11.27 22.51
C CYS A 219 3.15 12.18 21.98
N ASN A 220 2.65 13.11 22.80
CA ASN A 220 1.57 14.01 22.42
C ASN A 220 1.94 14.93 21.25
N VAL A 221 3.17 15.44 21.21
CA VAL A 221 3.67 16.25 20.08
C VAL A 221 3.68 15.43 18.79
N ILE A 222 4.19 14.21 18.82
CA ILE A 222 4.28 13.36 17.61
C ILE A 222 2.89 12.93 17.12
N ILE A 223 2.01 12.53 18.03
CA ILE A 223 0.63 12.15 17.67
C ILE A 223 -0.12 13.35 17.09
N THR A 224 0.13 14.56 17.60
CA THR A 224 -0.45 15.79 17.05
C THR A 224 0.07 16.08 15.63
N LEU A 225 1.37 15.93 15.38
CA LEU A 225 1.95 16.11 14.05
C LEU A 225 1.33 15.13 13.03
N ASP A 226 1.15 13.87 13.43
CA ASP A 226 0.50 12.84 12.61
C ASP A 226 -0.98 13.16 12.36
N ALA A 227 -1.73 13.61 13.38
CA ALA A 227 -3.13 14.03 13.24
C ALA A 227 -3.30 15.24 12.30
N LEU A 228 -2.33 16.17 12.31
CA LEU A 228 -2.27 17.29 11.38
C LEU A 228 -1.82 16.85 9.97
N GLY A 229 -1.26 15.65 9.80
CA GLY A 229 -0.65 15.22 8.53
C GLY A 229 0.70 15.89 8.23
N HIS A 230 1.35 16.49 9.24
CA HIS A 230 2.60 17.23 9.06
C HIS A 230 3.85 16.38 9.36
N GLN A 231 4.51 15.91 8.30
CA GLN A 231 5.75 15.13 8.39
C GLN A 231 7.00 16.01 8.64
N TYR A 232 7.07 16.70 9.78
CA TYR A 232 8.19 17.59 10.09
C TYR A 232 9.45 16.81 10.54
N TYR A 233 10.18 16.21 9.59
CA TYR A 233 11.29 15.28 9.83
C TYR A 233 12.37 15.81 10.78
N ARG A 234 12.59 17.12 10.84
CA ARG A 234 13.58 17.74 11.74
C ARG A 234 13.20 17.52 13.21
N LEU A 235 11.94 17.74 13.58
CA LEU A 235 11.44 17.54 14.94
C LEU A 235 11.29 16.05 15.25
N TYR A 236 10.74 15.26 14.32
CA TYR A 236 10.66 13.79 14.45
C TYR A 236 12.03 13.19 14.83
N ASN A 237 13.09 13.51 14.07
CA ASN A 237 14.44 13.03 14.35
C ASN A 237 15.00 13.55 15.69
N GLY A 238 14.68 14.79 16.05
CA GLY A 238 15.11 15.39 17.32
C GLY A 238 14.51 14.69 18.53
N LEU A 239 13.21 14.41 18.47
CA LEU A 239 12.44 13.74 19.52
C LEU A 239 12.77 12.24 19.58
N LEU A 240 12.95 11.59 18.44
CA LEU A 240 13.36 10.19 18.38
C LEU A 240 14.69 9.94 19.10
N LYS A 241 15.70 10.77 18.83
CA LYS A 241 17.00 10.70 19.53
C LYS A 241 16.85 10.82 21.03
N ARG A 242 15.95 11.69 21.50
CA ARG A 242 15.66 11.86 22.93
C ARG A 242 14.99 10.62 23.51
N LEU A 243 13.97 10.06 22.85
CA LEU A 243 13.28 8.84 23.29
C LEU A 243 14.21 7.62 23.37
N LEU A 244 15.18 7.50 22.47
CA LEU A 244 16.15 6.41 22.51
C LEU A 244 17.06 6.46 23.75
N ILE A 245 17.44 7.67 24.17
CA ILE A 245 18.30 7.91 25.35
C ILE A 245 17.51 7.74 26.65
N LEU A 246 16.23 8.11 26.67
CA LEU A 246 15.40 7.99 27.87
C LEU A 246 15.22 6.52 28.27
N ASP A 247 15.28 6.27 29.57
CA ASP A 247 15.01 4.97 30.16
C ASP A 247 13.51 4.72 30.19
N VAL A 248 13.03 4.03 29.16
CA VAL A 248 11.66 3.51 29.09
C VAL A 248 11.59 2.23 29.93
N SER A 249 11.67 2.36 31.25
CA SER A 249 11.48 1.23 32.17
C SER A 249 10.32 1.53 33.12
N PHE A 250 9.51 0.51 33.43
CA PHE A 250 8.33 0.64 34.30
C PHE A 250 8.46 -0.16 35.61
N PRO A 251 9.53 0.02 36.41
CA PRO A 251 9.66 -0.70 37.67
C PRO A 251 8.60 -0.21 38.68
N ASN A 252 7.89 -1.15 39.32
CA ASN A 252 6.98 -0.91 40.45
C ASN A 252 5.78 0.02 40.20
N GLN A 253 5.32 0.16 38.95
CA GLN A 253 4.15 0.97 38.60
C GLN A 253 2.87 0.14 38.51
N THR A 254 1.71 0.77 38.70
CA THR A 254 0.42 0.07 38.60
C THR A 254 0.13 -0.37 37.17
N PRO A 255 -0.52 -1.53 36.94
CA PRO A 255 -0.88 -2.01 35.60
C PRO A 255 -1.68 -0.99 34.77
N THR A 256 -2.55 -0.22 35.43
CA THR A 256 -3.36 0.85 34.81
C THR A 256 -2.51 2.00 34.28
N PHE A 257 -1.47 2.40 35.01
CA PHE A 257 -0.52 3.43 34.55
C PHE A 257 0.31 2.93 33.36
N ILE A 258 0.78 1.68 33.44
CA ILE A 258 1.54 1.03 32.37
C ILE A 258 0.69 0.94 31.09
N ASN A 259 -0.61 0.65 31.21
CA ASN A 259 -1.50 0.66 30.04
C ASN A 259 -1.62 2.04 29.41
N LYS A 260 -1.81 3.09 30.21
CA LYS A 260 -1.97 4.45 29.69
C LYS A 260 -0.71 4.92 28.96
N VAL A 261 0.45 4.82 29.61
CA VAL A 261 1.73 5.27 29.04
C VAL A 261 2.19 4.34 27.92
N GLY A 262 2.00 3.03 28.08
CA GLY A 262 2.29 2.04 27.04
C GLY A 262 1.48 2.26 25.77
N LEU A 263 0.18 2.57 25.90
CA LEU A 263 -0.67 2.89 24.75
C LEU A 263 -0.21 4.18 24.05
N LEU A 264 0.16 5.22 24.80
CA LEU A 264 0.71 6.46 24.24
C LEU A 264 2.01 6.21 23.48
N LEU A 265 2.92 5.41 24.05
CA LEU A 265 4.17 5.04 23.40
C LEU A 265 3.93 4.21 22.13
N LEU A 266 3.03 3.24 22.17
CA LEU A 266 2.69 2.43 21.00
C LEU A 266 2.06 3.28 19.90
N LYS A 267 1.13 4.18 20.22
CA LYS A 267 0.57 5.15 19.25
C LYS A 267 1.67 6.02 18.64
N THR A 268 2.62 6.47 19.45
CA THR A 268 3.76 7.25 18.96
C THR A 268 4.65 6.43 18.02
N CYS A 269 4.89 5.16 18.32
CA CYS A 269 5.61 4.24 17.43
C CYS A 269 4.87 4.05 16.10
N HIS A 270 3.54 3.94 16.12
CA HIS A 270 2.70 3.91 14.92
C HIS A 270 2.85 5.19 14.08
N CYS A 271 2.82 6.36 14.71
CA CYS A 271 3.02 7.64 14.02
C CYS A 271 4.43 7.77 13.41
N PHE A 272 5.46 7.18 14.03
CA PHE A 272 6.80 7.08 13.40
C PHE A 272 6.77 6.16 12.18
N ALA A 273 6.10 5.01 12.28
CA ALA A 273 5.97 4.06 11.18
C ALA A 273 5.18 4.65 9.99
N SER A 274 4.05 5.34 10.25
CA SER A 274 3.26 6.05 9.23
C SER A 274 4.06 7.15 8.52
N SER A 275 4.96 7.82 9.25
CA SER A 275 5.84 8.87 8.73
C SER A 275 7.06 8.35 7.96
N GLY A 276 7.18 7.03 7.74
CA GLY A 276 8.22 6.41 6.94
C GLY A 276 9.43 5.88 7.70
N PHE A 277 9.42 5.90 9.04
CA PHE A 277 10.51 5.37 9.84
C PHE A 277 10.33 3.86 10.13
N TYR A 278 10.56 3.03 9.13
CA TYR A 278 10.28 1.58 9.23
C TYR A 278 11.26 0.77 10.07
N GLU A 279 12.47 1.28 10.33
CA GLU A 279 13.55 0.56 11.01
C GLU A 279 14.11 1.39 12.17
N ILE A 280 13.47 1.27 13.35
CA ILE A 280 13.91 1.95 14.56
C ILE A 280 14.04 0.94 15.73
N PRO A 281 15.17 0.92 16.45
CA PRO A 281 15.35 0.07 17.65
C PRO A 281 14.35 0.36 18.80
N LEU A 282 13.76 1.54 18.81
CA LEU A 282 12.78 1.98 19.81
C LEU A 282 11.59 1.02 19.89
N TYR A 283 11.14 0.48 18.74
CA TYR A 283 9.99 -0.42 18.68
C TYR A 283 10.22 -1.67 19.54
N ASN A 284 11.34 -2.35 19.32
CA ASN A 284 11.71 -3.52 20.12
C ASN A 284 11.97 -3.16 21.59
N LYS A 285 12.60 -2.01 21.87
CA LYS A 285 12.83 -1.54 23.26
C LYS A 285 11.50 -1.39 24.01
N VAL A 286 10.55 -0.62 23.47
CA VAL A 286 9.24 -0.37 24.08
C VAL A 286 8.45 -1.66 24.26
N VAL A 287 8.37 -2.49 23.21
CA VAL A 287 7.58 -3.73 23.26
C VAL A 287 8.20 -4.72 24.26
N SER A 288 9.51 -4.88 24.27
CA SER A 288 10.19 -5.81 25.19
C SER A 288 9.91 -5.48 26.65
N GLU A 289 9.87 -4.19 27.00
CA GLU A 289 9.58 -3.72 28.36
C GLU A 289 8.10 -3.92 28.73
N LEU A 290 7.16 -3.68 27.81
CA LEU A 290 5.74 -3.98 28.01
C LEU A 290 5.49 -5.49 28.23
N PHE A 291 6.18 -6.35 27.46
CA PHE A 291 6.08 -7.80 27.62
C PHE A 291 6.74 -8.33 28.90
N LYS A 292 7.76 -7.66 29.44
CA LYS A 292 8.37 -8.05 30.73
C LYS A 292 7.44 -7.76 31.90
N THR A 293 6.74 -6.63 31.86
CA THR A 293 5.98 -6.12 33.01
C THR A 293 4.52 -6.54 33.03
N ASN A 294 3.87 -6.73 31.86
CA ASN A 294 2.41 -6.79 31.79
C ASN A 294 1.84 -7.99 30.99
N LEU A 295 2.67 -8.96 30.59
CA LEU A 295 2.25 -10.07 29.73
C LEU A 295 1.08 -10.88 30.32
N SER A 296 1.09 -11.20 31.62
CA SER A 296 0.00 -11.97 32.24
C SER A 296 -1.34 -11.24 32.19
N ASN A 297 -1.33 -9.91 32.33
CA ASN A 297 -2.55 -9.10 32.33
C ASN A 297 -3.07 -8.92 30.91
N MET A 298 -2.18 -8.76 29.92
CA MET A 298 -2.54 -8.69 28.50
C MET A 298 -3.22 -9.96 27.97
N LEU A 299 -2.99 -11.11 28.61
CA LEU A 299 -3.56 -12.39 28.20
C LEU A 299 -4.92 -12.71 28.84
N ILE A 300 -5.27 -12.04 29.94
CA ILE A 300 -6.44 -12.37 30.77
C ILE A 300 -7.51 -11.28 30.68
N ASP A 301 -7.12 -10.01 30.61
CA ASP A 301 -8.03 -8.89 30.75
C ASP A 301 -8.39 -8.23 29.39
N GLN A 302 -9.68 -7.99 29.17
CA GLN A 302 -10.19 -7.43 27.92
C GLN A 302 -9.65 -6.02 27.66
N GLU A 303 -9.48 -5.18 28.68
CA GLU A 303 -8.93 -3.83 28.51
C GLU A 303 -7.44 -3.85 28.11
N HIS A 304 -6.71 -4.85 28.60
CA HIS A 304 -5.28 -5.02 28.32
C HIS A 304 -5.02 -5.72 26.98
N SER A 305 -6.03 -6.37 26.38
CA SER A 305 -5.97 -6.94 25.03
C SER A 305 -5.74 -5.88 23.94
N LEU A 306 -6.14 -4.64 24.20
CA LEU A 306 -5.90 -3.50 23.31
C LEU A 306 -4.40 -3.27 23.09
N LEU A 307 -3.57 -3.39 24.13
CA LEU A 307 -2.12 -3.25 23.98
C LEU A 307 -1.56 -4.30 23.01
N LEU A 308 -2.04 -5.54 23.10
CA LEU A 308 -1.60 -6.61 22.21
C LEU A 308 -2.01 -6.32 20.76
N SER A 309 -3.24 -5.84 20.53
CA SER A 309 -3.71 -5.39 19.21
C SER A 309 -2.80 -4.31 18.61
N TYR A 310 -2.44 -3.28 19.40
CA TYR A 310 -1.56 -2.21 18.93
C TYR A 310 -0.13 -2.70 18.63
N ILE A 311 0.39 -3.65 19.41
CA ILE A 311 1.71 -4.25 19.15
C ILE A 311 1.69 -5.08 17.86
N ILE A 312 0.66 -5.90 17.67
CA ILE A 312 0.50 -6.71 16.44
C ILE A 312 0.43 -5.79 15.22
N LYS A 313 -0.39 -4.73 15.28
CA LYS A 313 -0.49 -3.74 14.20
C LYS A 313 0.84 -3.04 13.93
N LEU A 314 1.66 -2.79 14.97
CA LEU A 314 2.95 -2.12 14.80
C LEU A 314 3.91 -2.99 13.98
N TYR A 315 4.06 -4.27 14.36
CA TYR A 315 4.89 -5.21 13.62
C TYR A 315 4.34 -5.56 12.23
N ALA A 316 3.04 -5.35 11.99
CA ALA A 316 2.49 -5.45 10.64
C ALA A 316 3.02 -4.35 9.70
N VAL A 317 3.51 -3.21 10.20
CA VAL A 317 4.01 -2.11 9.35
C VAL A 317 5.54 -2.02 9.36
N VAL A 318 6.14 -2.35 10.50
CA VAL A 318 7.55 -2.12 10.80
C VAL A 318 8.43 -3.27 10.31
N LYS A 319 9.67 -2.98 9.90
CA LYS A 319 10.64 -4.00 9.46
C LYS A 319 11.49 -4.58 10.61
N SER A 320 11.56 -3.89 11.76
CA SER A 320 12.28 -4.37 12.93
C SER A 320 11.68 -5.68 13.46
N TYR A 321 12.54 -6.66 13.74
CA TYR A 321 12.14 -7.97 14.21
C TYR A 321 12.77 -8.28 15.57
N ASP A 322 12.04 -8.96 16.45
CA ASP A 322 12.54 -9.49 17.73
C ASP A 322 12.04 -10.92 17.93
N TYR A 323 12.95 -11.89 17.88
CA TYR A 323 12.62 -13.30 18.02
C TYR A 323 11.91 -13.62 19.35
N GLY A 324 12.34 -13.02 20.46
CA GLY A 324 11.79 -13.31 21.78
C GLY A 324 10.33 -12.88 21.92
N ILE A 325 9.96 -11.75 21.31
CA ILE A 325 8.58 -11.25 21.27
C ILE A 325 7.71 -12.16 20.40
N PHE A 326 8.17 -12.50 19.20
CA PHE A 326 7.41 -13.36 18.28
C PHE A 326 7.20 -14.77 18.84
N CYS A 327 8.18 -15.35 19.55
CA CYS A 327 8.00 -16.60 20.28
C CYS A 327 6.91 -16.50 21.35
N LYS A 328 6.95 -15.47 22.20
CA LYS A 328 5.94 -15.25 23.25
C LYS A 328 4.54 -15.08 22.68
N ILE A 329 4.40 -14.33 21.57
CA ILE A 329 3.13 -14.19 20.87
C ILE A 329 2.67 -15.57 20.38
N SER A 330 3.50 -16.28 19.62
CA SER A 330 3.23 -17.63 19.09
C SER A 330 2.74 -18.63 20.15
N ASP A 331 3.35 -18.62 21.35
CA ASP A 331 2.95 -19.53 22.44
C ASP A 331 1.66 -19.12 23.14
N SER A 332 1.26 -17.85 22.99
CA SER A 332 0.08 -17.28 23.61
C SER A 332 -1.13 -17.25 22.69
N VAL A 333 -0.96 -17.36 21.37
CA VAL A 333 -2.06 -17.23 20.37
C VAL A 333 -3.25 -18.14 20.67
N ASN A 334 -3.01 -19.39 21.09
CA ASN A 334 -4.09 -20.33 21.40
C ASN A 334 -4.85 -20.01 22.70
N LYS A 335 -4.30 -19.15 23.56
CA LYS A 335 -4.85 -18.83 24.89
C LYS A 335 -5.64 -17.53 24.91
N VAL A 336 -5.44 -16.66 23.91
CA VAL A 336 -6.06 -15.33 23.83
C VAL A 336 -7.23 -15.35 22.87
N ASN A 337 -8.36 -14.79 23.29
CA ASN A 337 -9.49 -14.52 22.39
C ASN A 337 -9.20 -13.25 21.59
N LEU A 338 -8.57 -13.41 20.42
CA LEU A 338 -8.31 -12.32 19.49
C LEU A 338 -9.54 -12.04 18.62
N SER A 339 -9.78 -10.75 18.31
CA SER A 339 -10.80 -10.36 17.32
C SER A 339 -10.40 -10.79 15.91
N THR A 340 -11.35 -10.87 14.98
CA THR A 340 -11.07 -11.16 13.55
C THR A 340 -10.08 -10.15 12.95
N THR A 341 -10.20 -8.89 13.34
CA THR A 341 -9.29 -7.82 12.91
C THR A 341 -7.87 -8.09 13.41
N ASP A 342 -7.71 -8.50 14.68
CA ASP A 342 -6.41 -8.77 15.27
C ASP A 342 -5.76 -10.02 14.69
N ILE A 343 -6.54 -11.05 14.39
CA ILE A 343 -6.08 -12.26 13.68
C ILE A 343 -5.55 -11.89 12.29
N THR A 344 -6.26 -10.99 11.59
CA THR A 344 -5.84 -10.49 10.28
C THR A 344 -4.49 -9.77 10.38
N TRP A 345 -4.38 -8.79 11.28
CA TRP A 345 -3.12 -8.06 11.50
C TRP A 345 -2.00 -8.96 12.00
N LEU A 346 -2.30 -10.01 12.76
CA LEU A 346 -1.34 -11.02 13.20
C LEU A 346 -0.75 -11.77 12.00
N SER A 347 -1.58 -12.14 11.02
CA SER A 347 -1.12 -12.77 9.79
C SER A 347 -0.19 -11.85 8.98
N VAL A 348 -0.52 -10.56 8.91
CA VAL A 348 0.30 -9.56 8.21
C VAL A 348 1.64 -9.34 8.93
N ALA A 349 1.62 -9.21 10.26
CA ALA A 349 2.84 -9.06 11.06
C ALA A 349 3.81 -10.22 10.88
N PHE A 350 3.32 -11.46 10.96
CA PHE A 350 4.17 -12.63 10.80
C PHE A 350 4.66 -12.83 9.35
N SER A 351 3.87 -12.47 8.35
CA SER A 351 4.28 -12.59 6.94
C SER A 351 5.23 -11.49 6.47
N ASN A 352 5.19 -10.30 7.06
CA ASN A 352 6.01 -9.18 6.61
C ASN A 352 7.50 -9.33 6.90
N HIS A 353 7.88 -10.09 7.93
CA HIS A 353 9.27 -10.36 8.24
C HIS A 353 9.87 -11.54 7.44
N LEU A 354 9.09 -12.26 6.63
CA LEU A 354 9.54 -13.36 5.75
C LEU A 354 10.41 -14.42 6.46
N ASN A 355 10.07 -14.75 7.71
CA ASN A 355 10.80 -15.71 8.52
C ASN A 355 10.14 -17.10 8.46
N PHE A 356 10.78 -18.04 7.76
CA PHE A 356 10.25 -19.39 7.49
C PHE A 356 10.45 -20.40 8.65
N ASN A 357 10.40 -19.92 9.90
CA ASN A 357 10.60 -20.76 11.08
C ASN A 357 9.29 -21.41 11.55
N LYS A 358 9.40 -22.55 12.25
CA LYS A 358 8.25 -23.27 12.85
C LYS A 358 7.35 -22.38 13.72
N THR A 359 7.92 -21.34 14.35
CA THR A 359 7.16 -20.36 15.15
C THR A 359 6.17 -19.56 14.31
N HIS A 360 6.55 -19.14 13.11
CA HIS A 360 5.67 -18.38 12.22
C HIS A 360 4.65 -19.31 11.57
N ASP A 361 5.08 -20.48 11.13
CA ASP A 361 4.19 -21.48 10.53
C ASP A 361 3.09 -21.90 11.52
N LYS A 362 3.40 -22.05 12.82
CA LYS A 362 2.42 -22.34 13.88
C LYS A 362 1.32 -21.26 13.97
N VAL A 363 1.70 -19.98 13.90
CA VAL A 363 0.74 -18.86 13.96
C VAL A 363 -0.09 -18.79 12.68
N LEU A 364 0.52 -18.95 11.52
CA LEU A 364 -0.20 -18.94 10.24
C LEU A 364 -1.15 -20.13 10.09
N TYR A 365 -0.80 -21.30 10.63
CA TYR A 365 -1.70 -22.43 10.73
C TYR A 365 -2.91 -22.14 11.62
N TYR A 366 -2.69 -21.47 12.76
CA TYR A 366 -3.78 -21.00 13.62
C TYR A 366 -4.70 -20.02 12.88
N VAL A 367 -4.13 -19.03 12.17
CA VAL A 367 -4.91 -18.07 11.36
C VAL A 367 -5.74 -18.81 10.31
N ALA A 368 -5.14 -19.72 9.54
CA ALA A 368 -5.83 -20.49 8.51
C ALA A 368 -7.02 -21.28 9.09
N ARG A 369 -6.82 -21.93 10.24
CA ARG A 369 -7.89 -22.64 10.95
C ARG A 369 -9.03 -21.72 11.38
N ARG A 370 -8.72 -20.55 11.95
CA ARG A 370 -9.75 -19.57 12.37
C ARG A 370 -10.52 -19.01 11.19
N VAL A 371 -9.86 -18.77 10.05
CA VAL A 371 -10.52 -18.35 8.81
C VAL A 371 -11.44 -19.45 8.28
N SER A 372 -11.05 -20.72 8.33
CA SER A 372 -11.91 -21.85 7.94
C SER A 372 -13.15 -21.98 8.84
N GLU A 373 -12.97 -21.87 10.16
CA GLU A 373 -14.06 -22.05 11.15
C GLU A 373 -15.04 -20.85 11.19
N ASP A 374 -14.51 -19.61 11.20
CA ASP A 374 -15.29 -18.39 11.46
C ASP A 374 -15.43 -17.47 10.24
N ASN A 375 -15.41 -18.02 9.03
CA ASN A 375 -15.41 -17.27 7.76
C ASN A 375 -16.50 -16.18 7.59
N LYS A 376 -17.61 -16.27 8.35
CA LYS A 376 -18.71 -15.30 8.28
C LYS A 376 -18.41 -14.00 9.03
N LEU A 377 -17.54 -14.06 10.03
CA LEU A 377 -17.20 -12.91 10.88
C LEU A 377 -16.14 -12.00 10.26
N PHE A 378 -15.35 -12.51 9.31
CA PHE A 378 -14.36 -11.74 8.59
C PHE A 378 -15.02 -10.92 7.48
N SER A 379 -14.57 -9.67 7.34
CA SER A 379 -14.84 -8.87 6.15
C SER A 379 -14.02 -9.38 4.96
N THR A 380 -14.44 -9.05 3.74
CA THR A 380 -13.76 -9.51 2.53
C THR A 380 -12.35 -8.93 2.40
N GLN A 381 -12.16 -7.68 2.81
CA GLN A 381 -10.82 -7.07 2.92
C GLN A 381 -9.91 -7.86 3.86
N GLU A 382 -10.40 -8.25 5.04
CA GLU A 382 -9.64 -9.03 6.01
C GLU A 382 -9.27 -10.42 5.47
N LEU A 383 -10.19 -11.08 4.78
CA LEU A 383 -9.93 -12.36 4.11
C LEU A 383 -8.83 -12.23 3.05
N CYS A 384 -8.89 -11.20 2.21
CA CYS A 384 -7.86 -10.92 1.21
C CYS A 384 -6.49 -10.63 1.84
N MET A 385 -6.44 -9.92 2.96
CA MET A 385 -5.19 -9.67 3.70
C MET A 385 -4.60 -10.96 4.30
N CYS A 386 -5.45 -11.84 4.87
CA CYS A 386 -5.03 -13.15 5.37
C CYS A 386 -4.49 -14.02 4.23
N LEU A 387 -5.22 -14.09 3.12
CA LEU A 387 -4.82 -14.81 1.91
C LEU A 387 -3.45 -14.33 1.39
N SER A 388 -3.27 -13.01 1.27
CA SER A 388 -2.00 -12.46 0.78
C SER A 388 -0.84 -12.75 1.73
N SER A 389 -1.08 -12.75 3.04
CA SER A 389 -0.10 -13.11 4.06
C SER A 389 0.34 -14.58 3.95
N LEU A 390 -0.61 -15.48 3.69
CA LEU A 390 -0.33 -16.91 3.49
C LEU A 390 0.41 -17.17 2.17
N SER A 391 -0.02 -16.52 1.08
CA SER A 391 0.65 -16.55 -0.23
C SER A 391 2.10 -16.06 -0.12
N LYS A 392 2.33 -14.94 0.56
CA LYS A 392 3.66 -14.36 0.80
C LYS A 392 4.61 -15.30 1.56
N MET A 393 4.07 -16.13 2.45
CA MET A 393 4.83 -17.12 3.22
C MET A 393 4.94 -18.48 2.53
N GLY A 394 4.41 -18.61 1.31
CA GLY A 394 4.43 -19.86 0.55
C GLY A 394 3.58 -20.97 1.17
N LEU A 395 2.48 -20.62 1.85
CA LEU A 395 1.60 -21.59 2.51
C LEU A 395 0.24 -21.65 1.82
N TYR A 396 -0.18 -22.84 1.43
CA TYR A 396 -1.48 -23.07 0.80
C TYR A 396 -2.43 -23.84 1.72
N PHE A 397 -3.63 -23.30 1.94
CA PHE A 397 -4.71 -23.95 2.68
C PHE A 397 -5.98 -23.95 1.84
N ARG A 398 -6.34 -25.11 1.27
CA ARG A 398 -7.44 -25.23 0.30
C ARG A 398 -8.75 -24.57 0.77
N GLU A 399 -9.14 -24.80 2.02
CA GLU A 399 -10.37 -24.24 2.58
C GLU A 399 -10.38 -22.71 2.59
N VAL A 400 -9.24 -22.08 2.92
CA VAL A 400 -9.11 -20.61 2.95
C VAL A 400 -9.24 -20.04 1.54
N TRP A 401 -8.59 -20.66 0.55
CA TRP A 401 -8.68 -20.26 -0.86
C TRP A 401 -10.10 -20.39 -1.39
N ASP A 402 -10.76 -21.53 -1.13
CA ASP A 402 -12.14 -21.79 -1.56
C ASP A 402 -13.14 -20.79 -0.95
N VAL A 403 -12.98 -20.47 0.33
CA VAL A 403 -13.82 -19.48 1.05
C VAL A 403 -13.62 -18.08 0.46
N CYS A 404 -12.38 -17.65 0.25
CA CYS A 404 -12.06 -16.34 -0.32
C CYS A 404 -12.60 -16.22 -1.76
N ALA A 405 -12.37 -17.23 -2.60
CA ALA A 405 -12.85 -17.24 -3.99
C ALA A 405 -14.38 -17.13 -4.08
N LYS A 406 -15.12 -17.92 -3.28
CA LYS A 406 -16.60 -17.86 -3.23
C LYS A 406 -17.10 -16.50 -2.76
N ARG A 407 -16.46 -15.90 -1.75
CA ARG A 407 -16.84 -14.57 -1.23
C ARG A 407 -16.66 -13.49 -2.29
N LEU A 408 -15.50 -13.48 -2.97
CA LEU A 408 -15.20 -12.53 -4.02
C LEU A 408 -16.16 -12.66 -5.20
N ILE A 409 -16.47 -13.89 -5.65
CA ILE A 409 -17.46 -14.10 -6.73
C ILE A 409 -18.81 -13.49 -6.34
N ASN A 410 -19.31 -13.78 -5.15
CA ASN A 410 -20.60 -13.26 -4.69
C ASN A 410 -20.62 -11.73 -4.61
N GLU A 411 -19.57 -11.10 -4.08
CA GLU A 411 -19.52 -9.63 -3.99
C GLU A 411 -19.40 -8.96 -5.36
N ILE A 412 -18.63 -9.54 -6.28
CA ILE A 412 -18.54 -9.06 -7.66
C ILE A 412 -19.93 -9.16 -8.33
N GLU A 413 -20.63 -10.29 -8.18
CA GLU A 413 -21.97 -10.47 -8.74
C GLU A 413 -23.01 -9.49 -8.15
N ILE A 414 -22.94 -9.22 -6.85
CA ILE A 414 -23.79 -8.21 -6.19
C ILE A 414 -23.48 -6.81 -6.71
N SER A 415 -22.20 -6.49 -6.94
CA SER A 415 -21.79 -5.19 -7.46
C SER A 415 -22.22 -5.00 -8.91
N MET A 416 -22.04 -6.01 -9.75
CA MET A 416 -22.50 -6.00 -11.15
C MET A 416 -24.02 -5.88 -11.30
N SER A 417 -24.80 -6.32 -10.30
CA SER A 417 -26.26 -6.17 -10.30
C SER A 417 -26.74 -4.78 -9.83
N GLY A 418 -25.81 -3.86 -9.54
CA GLY A 418 -26.10 -2.44 -9.30
C GLY A 418 -26.50 -2.08 -7.86
N PHE A 419 -26.32 -2.99 -6.90
CA PHE A 419 -26.81 -2.79 -5.54
C PHE A 419 -25.84 -2.07 -4.61
N ASN A 420 -24.52 -2.21 -4.78
CA ASN A 420 -23.45 -1.52 -4.03
C ASN A 420 -22.09 -1.72 -4.75
N ASP A 421 -21.17 -0.76 -4.64
CA ASP A 421 -19.76 -0.99 -5.01
C ASP A 421 -19.09 -1.98 -4.02
N ILE A 422 -18.11 -2.74 -4.51
CA ILE A 422 -17.33 -3.64 -3.67
C ILE A 422 -16.52 -2.79 -2.67
N ASN A 423 -16.56 -3.15 -1.38
CA ASN A 423 -15.73 -2.54 -0.35
C ASN A 423 -14.29 -3.07 -0.39
N LEU A 424 -13.68 -3.07 -1.58
CA LEU A 424 -12.30 -3.46 -1.86
C LEU A 424 -11.70 -2.55 -2.92
N ASP A 425 -10.46 -2.15 -2.68
CA ASP A 425 -9.65 -1.48 -3.70
C ASP A 425 -9.29 -2.46 -4.82
N ILE A 426 -9.22 -1.95 -6.05
CA ILE A 426 -8.95 -2.73 -7.27
C ILE A 426 -7.61 -3.43 -7.19
N ASN A 427 -6.59 -2.79 -6.60
CA ASN A 427 -5.29 -3.41 -6.40
C ASN A 427 -5.38 -4.63 -5.47
N THR A 428 -6.13 -4.50 -4.37
CA THR A 428 -6.35 -5.62 -3.45
C THR A 428 -7.13 -6.76 -4.13
N LEU A 429 -8.14 -6.42 -4.94
CA LEU A 429 -8.89 -7.40 -5.73
C LEU A 429 -7.98 -8.15 -6.71
N CYS A 430 -7.24 -7.44 -7.56
CA CYS A 430 -6.34 -8.05 -8.55
C CYS A 430 -5.24 -8.89 -7.88
N LYS A 431 -4.73 -8.45 -6.72
CA LYS A 431 -3.78 -9.22 -5.93
C LYS A 431 -4.40 -10.50 -5.35
N ALA A 432 -5.62 -10.44 -4.83
CA ALA A 432 -6.33 -11.62 -4.33
C ALA A 432 -6.66 -12.63 -5.44
N VAL A 433 -7.12 -12.14 -6.61
CA VAL A 433 -7.35 -12.99 -7.79
C VAL A 433 -6.06 -13.68 -8.22
N TYR A 434 -4.93 -12.97 -8.21
CA TYR A 434 -3.60 -13.54 -8.46
C TYR A 434 -3.22 -14.60 -7.43
N ASP A 435 -3.34 -14.31 -6.13
CA ASP A 435 -2.96 -15.24 -5.07
C ASP A 435 -3.81 -16.53 -5.10
N ILE A 436 -5.07 -16.45 -5.58
CA ILE A 436 -5.95 -17.61 -5.79
C ILE A 436 -5.58 -18.37 -7.07
N ALA A 437 -5.49 -17.68 -8.20
CA ALA A 437 -5.36 -18.29 -9.53
C ALA A 437 -3.99 -18.94 -9.78
N THR A 438 -2.96 -18.54 -9.03
CA THR A 438 -1.59 -19.03 -9.23
C THR A 438 -1.28 -20.33 -8.50
N VAL A 439 -2.14 -20.80 -7.60
CA VAL A 439 -1.85 -21.96 -6.74
C VAL A 439 -2.71 -23.18 -7.07
N ASP A 440 -4.00 -22.96 -7.34
CA ASP A 440 -4.94 -24.07 -7.46
C ASP A 440 -5.20 -24.48 -8.92
N LYS A 441 -5.51 -25.76 -9.09
CA LYS A 441 -5.79 -26.38 -10.39
C LYS A 441 -6.92 -25.60 -11.08
N SER A 442 -7.03 -25.69 -12.40
CA SER A 442 -8.12 -25.15 -13.23
C SER A 442 -9.50 -25.71 -12.81
N THR A 443 -9.98 -25.30 -11.64
CA THR A 443 -11.28 -25.64 -11.09
C THR A 443 -12.29 -24.67 -11.65
N HIS A 444 -13.52 -25.14 -11.83
CA HIS A 444 -14.63 -24.29 -12.26
C HIS A 444 -14.78 -23.02 -11.39
N LEU A 445 -14.41 -23.11 -10.10
CA LEU A 445 -14.43 -21.97 -9.18
C LEU A 445 -13.46 -20.86 -9.60
N ILE A 446 -12.22 -21.20 -9.96
CA ILE A 446 -11.22 -20.20 -10.38
C ILE A 446 -11.57 -19.60 -11.74
N HIS A 447 -12.03 -20.43 -12.69
CA HIS A 447 -12.52 -19.95 -13.98
C HIS A 447 -13.66 -18.95 -13.80
N SER A 448 -14.65 -19.29 -12.96
CA SER A 448 -15.74 -18.38 -12.62
C SER A 448 -15.24 -17.09 -11.96
N LEU A 449 -14.24 -17.15 -11.07
CA LEU A 449 -13.67 -15.96 -10.45
C LEU A 449 -13.03 -15.04 -11.49
N ILE A 450 -12.24 -15.60 -12.42
CA ILE A 450 -11.56 -14.83 -13.46
C ILE A 450 -12.55 -14.22 -14.44
N ASP A 451 -13.57 -14.97 -14.87
CA ASP A 451 -14.60 -14.45 -15.77
C ASP A 451 -15.36 -13.28 -15.14
N ARG A 452 -15.77 -13.41 -13.87
CA ARG A 452 -16.47 -12.34 -13.14
C ARG A 452 -15.57 -11.14 -12.88
N ALA A 453 -14.32 -11.37 -12.46
CA ALA A 453 -13.35 -10.30 -12.29
C ALA A 453 -13.05 -9.57 -13.61
N SER A 454 -12.98 -10.30 -14.73
CA SER A 454 -12.78 -9.69 -16.06
C SER A 454 -13.90 -8.71 -16.39
N LEU A 455 -15.16 -9.11 -16.19
CA LEU A 455 -16.31 -8.24 -16.46
C LEU A 455 -16.33 -7.02 -15.52
N TYR A 456 -16.04 -7.22 -14.24
CA TYR A 456 -15.98 -6.13 -13.26
C TYR A 456 -14.89 -5.10 -13.57
N LEU A 457 -13.71 -5.58 -13.97
CA LEU A 457 -12.58 -4.71 -14.32
C LEU A 457 -12.78 -4.01 -15.66
N GLU A 458 -13.52 -4.61 -16.60
CA GLU A 458 -13.86 -3.98 -17.88
C GLU A 458 -14.67 -2.68 -17.69
N GLU A 459 -15.60 -2.66 -16.74
CA GLU A 459 -16.37 -1.46 -16.38
C GLU A 459 -15.51 -0.37 -15.72
N ARG A 460 -14.34 -0.73 -15.17
CA ARG A 460 -13.47 0.13 -14.33
C ARG A 460 -12.05 0.24 -14.87
N ILE A 461 -11.90 0.14 -16.19
CA ILE A 461 -10.60 0.12 -16.89
C ILE A 461 -9.69 1.31 -16.52
N ASP A 462 -10.25 2.51 -16.34
CA ASP A 462 -9.47 3.72 -16.08
C ASP A 462 -8.80 3.74 -14.70
N SER A 463 -9.31 2.94 -13.75
CA SER A 463 -8.79 2.84 -12.38
C SER A 463 -7.72 1.75 -12.19
N LEU A 464 -7.37 1.01 -13.24
CA LEU A 464 -6.33 -0.01 -13.20
C LEU A 464 -4.92 0.61 -13.21
N ASP A 465 -4.17 0.36 -12.15
CA ASP A 465 -2.74 0.64 -12.09
C ASP A 465 -1.91 -0.48 -12.74
N GLU A 466 -0.64 -0.19 -13.03
CA GLU A 466 0.27 -1.13 -13.68
C GLU A 466 0.47 -2.42 -12.87
N GLN A 467 0.49 -2.34 -11.54
CA GLN A 467 0.62 -3.50 -10.66
C GLN A 467 -0.61 -4.43 -10.72
N SER A 468 -1.81 -3.86 -10.73
CA SER A 468 -3.06 -4.61 -10.92
C SER A 468 -3.09 -5.31 -12.27
N CYS A 469 -2.65 -4.63 -13.33
CA CYS A 469 -2.52 -5.19 -14.68
C CYS A 469 -1.60 -6.42 -14.70
N ILE A 470 -0.40 -6.35 -14.08
CA ILE A 470 0.54 -7.49 -14.04
C ILE A 470 -0.05 -8.67 -13.28
N ASN A 471 -0.63 -8.42 -12.10
CA ASN A 471 -1.25 -9.47 -11.28
C ASN A 471 -2.41 -10.15 -12.02
N PHE A 472 -3.29 -9.36 -12.62
CA PHE A 472 -4.45 -9.88 -13.37
C PHE A 472 -4.02 -10.65 -14.63
N ALA A 473 -3.07 -10.14 -15.42
CA ALA A 473 -2.56 -10.82 -16.60
C ALA A 473 -2.02 -12.21 -16.27
N ILE A 474 -1.23 -12.36 -15.21
CA ILE A 474 -0.71 -13.68 -14.80
C ILE A 474 -1.84 -14.60 -14.33
N SER A 475 -2.87 -14.06 -13.69
CA SER A 475 -4.01 -14.85 -13.23
C SER A 475 -4.74 -15.50 -14.41
N VAL A 476 -4.99 -14.71 -15.45
CA VAL A 476 -5.61 -15.18 -16.71
C VAL A 476 -4.71 -16.19 -17.41
N ILE A 477 -3.41 -15.91 -17.52
CA ILE A 477 -2.45 -16.79 -18.21
C ILE A 477 -2.28 -18.13 -17.48
N SER A 478 -2.17 -18.12 -16.15
CA SER A 478 -1.93 -19.34 -15.35
C SER A 478 -3.11 -20.32 -15.44
N THR A 479 -4.31 -19.80 -15.70
CA THR A 479 -5.55 -20.57 -15.76
C THR A 479 -5.98 -20.89 -17.19
N HIS A 480 -5.31 -20.32 -18.20
CA HIS A 480 -5.61 -20.60 -19.60
C HIS A 480 -5.44 -22.10 -19.91
N SER A 481 -6.52 -22.73 -20.37
CA SER A 481 -6.51 -24.08 -20.92
C SER A 481 -6.57 -24.00 -22.44
N SER A 482 -5.59 -24.56 -23.14
CA SER A 482 -5.63 -24.63 -24.59
C SER A 482 -6.45 -25.82 -25.08
N SER A 483 -7.42 -25.54 -25.94
CA SER A 483 -8.20 -26.55 -26.67
C SER A 483 -7.41 -27.06 -27.88
N LEU A 484 -6.40 -27.90 -27.69
CA LEU A 484 -5.80 -28.64 -28.80
C LEU A 484 -6.69 -29.83 -29.23
N TYR A 485 -7.94 -29.53 -29.60
CA TYR A 485 -8.83 -30.42 -30.36
C TYR A 485 -9.47 -29.76 -31.59
N LYS A 486 -8.98 -28.59 -32.02
CA LYS A 486 -9.50 -27.93 -33.23
C LYS A 486 -8.88 -28.36 -34.57
N ASN A 487 -7.91 -29.27 -34.58
CA ASN A 487 -7.23 -29.69 -35.82
C ASN A 487 -7.42 -31.17 -36.19
N ASN A 488 -8.63 -31.73 -36.03
CA ASN A 488 -8.97 -33.05 -36.63
C ASN A 488 -10.38 -33.15 -37.23
N SER A 489 -11.02 -32.04 -37.62
CA SER A 489 -12.29 -32.08 -38.34
C SER A 489 -12.44 -30.97 -39.39
N ILE A 490 -11.47 -30.88 -40.31
CA ILE A 490 -11.71 -30.33 -41.65
C ILE A 490 -11.68 -31.49 -42.65
N THR A 491 -12.48 -32.52 -42.40
CA THR A 491 -12.94 -33.48 -43.40
C THR A 491 -14.15 -34.21 -42.84
N THR A 492 -15.33 -33.60 -42.99
CA THR A 492 -16.58 -34.20 -43.48
C THR A 492 -17.74 -33.26 -43.12
N GLY A 493 -18.28 -32.61 -44.15
CA GLY A 493 -19.58 -31.99 -44.05
C GLY A 493 -20.69 -33.03 -43.86
N LEU A 494 -21.85 -32.51 -43.49
CA LEU A 494 -23.17 -33.16 -43.57
C LEU A 494 -23.39 -34.30 -42.56
N ASN A 495 -24.02 -33.98 -41.43
CA ASN A 495 -25.42 -34.36 -41.19
C ASN A 495 -25.88 -33.92 -39.80
N GLU A 496 -26.87 -33.03 -39.82
CA GLU A 496 -27.85 -32.92 -38.74
C GLU A 496 -28.58 -34.25 -38.59
N SER A 497 -28.53 -34.87 -37.42
CA SER A 497 -29.58 -35.76 -36.96
C SER A 497 -29.52 -35.91 -35.45
N ILE A 498 -30.46 -35.24 -34.80
CA ILE A 498 -30.89 -35.47 -33.42
C ILE A 498 -31.34 -36.93 -33.34
N THR A 499 -30.56 -37.79 -32.67
CA THR A 499 -31.02 -39.11 -32.25
C THR A 499 -31.34 -39.08 -30.76
N THR A 500 -32.62 -38.90 -30.47
CA THR A 500 -33.24 -39.22 -29.19
C THR A 500 -33.20 -40.73 -28.95
N SER A 501 -32.46 -41.19 -27.94
CA SER A 501 -32.69 -42.50 -27.33
C SER A 501 -33.25 -42.32 -25.92
N LEU A 502 -34.56 -42.49 -25.79
CA LEU A 502 -35.23 -42.75 -24.53
C LEU A 502 -34.86 -44.15 -24.05
N ASN A 503 -34.33 -44.27 -22.83
CA ASN A 503 -34.69 -45.34 -21.91
C ASN A 503 -34.24 -45.04 -20.46
N GLY A 504 -35.24 -44.71 -19.63
CA GLY A 504 -35.46 -45.33 -18.31
C GLY A 504 -34.38 -45.25 -17.24
N ASN A 505 -34.22 -44.08 -16.61
CA ASN A 505 -34.40 -43.88 -15.16
C ASN A 505 -33.82 -42.52 -14.75
N ASN A 506 -34.65 -41.71 -14.10
CA ASN A 506 -34.35 -40.34 -13.71
C ASN A 506 -33.31 -40.28 -12.59
N GLN A 507 -32.09 -39.85 -12.94
CA GLN A 507 -31.27 -38.90 -12.19
C GLN A 507 -30.21 -38.36 -13.16
N LEU A 508 -30.47 -37.17 -13.71
CA LEU A 508 -29.50 -36.43 -14.52
C LEU A 508 -28.51 -35.74 -13.58
N GLU A 509 -27.36 -36.36 -13.36
CA GLU A 509 -26.15 -35.60 -13.01
C GLU A 509 -25.70 -34.82 -14.25
N PRO A 510 -25.43 -33.51 -14.17
CA PRO A 510 -24.90 -32.77 -15.30
C PRO A 510 -23.45 -33.21 -15.54
N VAL A 511 -23.23 -33.94 -16.63
CA VAL A 511 -21.90 -34.22 -17.20
C VAL A 511 -21.18 -32.89 -17.39
N SER A 512 -20.04 -32.75 -16.73
CA SER A 512 -19.21 -31.55 -16.68
C SER A 512 -18.65 -31.20 -18.06
N VAL A 513 -19.32 -30.31 -18.77
CA VAL A 513 -18.72 -29.59 -19.89
C VAL A 513 -17.74 -28.58 -19.29
N ASN A 514 -16.44 -28.83 -19.46
CA ASN A 514 -15.39 -27.86 -19.17
C ASN A 514 -15.67 -26.58 -19.96
N LYS A 515 -16.26 -25.56 -19.32
CA LYS A 515 -16.37 -24.22 -19.88
C LYS A 515 -14.95 -23.67 -20.00
N GLU A 516 -14.49 -23.50 -21.24
CA GLU A 516 -13.27 -22.77 -21.56
C GLU A 516 -13.34 -21.35 -20.97
N ILE A 517 -12.21 -20.81 -20.51
CA ILE A 517 -12.12 -19.38 -20.18
C ILE A 517 -12.37 -18.61 -21.46
N ASN A 518 -13.40 -17.77 -21.47
CA ASN A 518 -13.63 -16.87 -22.58
C ASN A 518 -12.69 -15.67 -22.41
N LEU A 519 -11.52 -15.71 -23.04
CA LEU A 519 -10.54 -14.63 -22.96
C LEU A 519 -11.18 -13.30 -23.38
N ASN A 520 -11.25 -12.35 -22.46
CA ASN A 520 -11.69 -11.00 -22.77
C ASN A 520 -10.56 -10.24 -23.50
N TYR A 521 -10.45 -10.44 -24.81
CA TYR A 521 -9.41 -9.85 -25.65
C TYR A 521 -9.34 -8.32 -25.56
N TYR A 522 -10.46 -7.64 -25.28
CA TYR A 522 -10.51 -6.19 -25.14
C TYR A 522 -9.79 -5.74 -23.86
N LEU A 523 -10.18 -6.27 -22.70
CA LEU A 523 -9.53 -5.98 -21.42
C LEU A 523 -8.05 -6.36 -21.45
N LEU A 524 -7.76 -7.55 -22.00
CA LEU A 524 -6.39 -8.05 -22.19
C LEU A 524 -5.55 -7.04 -23.00
N SER A 525 -6.14 -6.41 -24.01
CA SER A 525 -5.41 -5.48 -24.90
C SER A 525 -5.06 -4.20 -24.17
N TYR A 526 -5.92 -3.77 -23.25
CA TYR A 526 -5.65 -2.63 -22.39
C TYR A 526 -4.56 -2.96 -21.37
N VAL A 527 -4.68 -4.10 -20.68
CA VAL A 527 -3.73 -4.58 -19.66
C VAL A 527 -2.31 -4.65 -20.23
N TRP A 528 -2.10 -5.25 -21.40
CA TRP A 528 -0.77 -5.36 -22.02
C TRP A 528 -0.17 -4.00 -22.38
N ARG A 529 -1.00 -3.04 -22.81
CA ARG A 529 -0.55 -1.67 -23.14
C ARG A 529 -0.19 -0.87 -21.89
N ARG A 530 -0.85 -1.14 -20.76
CA ARG A 530 -0.56 -0.46 -19.49
C ARG A 530 0.76 -0.94 -18.88
N ILE A 531 1.17 -2.18 -19.14
CA ILE A 531 2.47 -2.71 -18.71
C ILE A 531 3.58 -2.01 -19.50
N GLY A 532 4.44 -1.29 -18.78
CA GLY A 532 5.46 -0.41 -19.33
C GLY A 532 4.98 1.01 -19.58
N SER A 533 3.90 1.46 -18.95
CA SER A 533 3.52 2.89 -18.91
C SER A 533 4.20 3.62 -17.75
N ASP A 534 4.30 2.97 -16.59
CA ASP A 534 4.91 3.48 -15.37
C ASP A 534 6.22 2.72 -15.05
N THR A 535 6.72 2.82 -13.80
CA THR A 535 7.94 2.14 -13.32
C THR A 535 7.64 1.02 -12.34
N LEU A 536 6.38 0.64 -12.13
CA LEU A 536 6.01 -0.41 -11.18
C LEU A 536 6.41 -1.79 -11.69
N TRP A 537 6.45 -2.00 -13.01
CA TRP A 537 6.93 -3.23 -13.64
C TRP A 537 8.36 -3.62 -13.21
N GLU A 538 9.19 -2.65 -12.82
CA GLU A 538 10.57 -2.89 -12.35
C GLU A 538 10.62 -3.68 -11.04
N LYS A 539 9.51 -3.70 -10.26
CA LYS A 539 9.42 -4.50 -9.02
C LYS A 539 9.18 -5.98 -9.29
N GLU A 540 8.60 -6.33 -10.44
CA GLU A 540 8.23 -7.71 -10.78
C GLU A 540 8.65 -8.09 -12.22
N PRO A 541 9.96 -7.98 -12.54
CA PRO A 541 10.46 -8.17 -13.90
C PRO A 541 10.23 -9.60 -14.44
N LEU A 542 10.40 -10.62 -13.60
CA LEU A 542 10.18 -12.02 -14.00
C LEU A 542 8.72 -12.28 -14.43
N LYS A 543 7.76 -11.68 -13.73
CA LYS A 543 6.34 -11.76 -14.04
C LYS A 543 6.04 -11.13 -15.40
N VAL A 544 6.57 -9.93 -15.63
CA VAL A 544 6.40 -9.19 -16.89
C VAL A 544 6.99 -9.98 -18.07
N PHE A 545 8.17 -10.57 -17.89
CA PHE A 545 8.77 -11.40 -18.93
C PHE A 545 7.96 -12.67 -19.21
N ALA A 546 7.45 -13.35 -18.18
CA ALA A 546 6.60 -14.53 -18.34
C ALA A 546 5.32 -14.21 -19.13
N ILE A 547 4.67 -13.06 -18.85
CA ILE A 547 3.51 -12.59 -19.62
C ILE A 547 3.88 -12.39 -21.09
N TRP A 548 4.99 -11.70 -21.34
CA TRP A 548 5.46 -11.45 -22.71
C TRP A 548 5.78 -12.75 -23.46
N LEU A 549 6.48 -13.68 -22.79
CA LEU A 549 6.86 -14.97 -23.37
C LEU A 549 5.63 -15.81 -23.72
N PHE A 550 4.64 -15.85 -22.83
CA PHE A 550 3.37 -16.52 -23.08
C PHE A 550 2.63 -15.89 -24.27
N HIS A 551 2.58 -14.55 -24.33
CA HIS A 551 1.98 -13.85 -25.46
C HIS A 551 2.64 -14.25 -26.79
N MET A 552 3.98 -14.24 -26.86
CA MET A 552 4.71 -14.56 -28.09
C MET A 552 4.55 -16.01 -28.55
N LEU A 553 4.42 -16.97 -27.61
CA LEU A 553 4.40 -18.41 -27.93
C LEU A 553 3.00 -19.01 -28.03
N VAL A 554 2.05 -18.54 -27.21
CA VAL A 554 0.70 -19.12 -27.08
C VAL A 554 -0.35 -18.27 -27.75
N LEU A 555 -0.24 -16.94 -27.70
CA LEU A 555 -1.23 -16.00 -28.22
C LEU A 555 -0.67 -15.08 -29.34
N PRO A 556 -0.01 -15.61 -30.39
CA PRO A 556 0.61 -14.78 -31.43
C PRO A 556 -0.42 -13.95 -32.24
N GLU A 557 -1.69 -14.37 -32.24
CA GLU A 557 -2.80 -13.66 -32.88
C GLU A 557 -3.09 -12.30 -32.23
N PHE A 558 -2.60 -12.10 -31.01
CA PHE A 558 -2.83 -10.90 -30.23
C PHE A 558 -1.89 -9.77 -30.68
N LYS A 559 -2.46 -8.72 -31.29
CA LYS A 559 -1.69 -7.66 -31.96
C LYS A 559 -0.95 -6.70 -31.04
N HIS A 560 -1.44 -6.51 -29.81
CA HIS A 560 -0.86 -5.54 -28.87
C HIS A 560 0.25 -6.19 -28.07
N ASN A 561 1.44 -5.57 -28.05
CA ASN A 561 2.62 -6.09 -27.37
C ASN A 561 3.01 -5.21 -26.18
N ILE A 562 3.67 -5.80 -25.19
CA ILE A 562 4.26 -5.08 -24.06
C ILE A 562 5.37 -4.16 -24.58
N HIS A 563 5.54 -3.01 -23.93
CA HIS A 563 6.55 -2.04 -24.34
C HIS A 563 7.97 -2.62 -24.29
N ILE A 564 8.75 -2.42 -25.36
CA ILE A 564 10.09 -3.02 -25.52
C ILE A 564 11.08 -2.66 -24.39
N ARG A 565 10.88 -1.50 -23.76
CA ARG A 565 11.65 -1.04 -22.58
C ARG A 565 11.61 -2.03 -21.42
N CYS A 566 10.51 -2.76 -21.26
CA CYS A 566 10.35 -3.75 -20.19
C CYS A 566 11.03 -5.07 -20.56
N ILE A 567 11.04 -5.44 -21.85
CA ILE A 567 11.46 -6.77 -22.29
C ILE A 567 12.95 -7.00 -22.04
N ILE A 568 13.83 -6.08 -22.44
CA ILE A 568 15.28 -6.29 -22.36
C ILE A 568 15.78 -6.41 -20.90
N PRO A 569 15.40 -5.51 -19.98
CA PRO A 569 15.79 -5.65 -18.57
C PRO A 569 15.21 -6.92 -17.94
N CYS A 570 13.93 -7.22 -18.19
CA CYS A 570 13.31 -8.42 -17.63
C CYS A 570 13.90 -9.71 -18.20
N PHE A 571 14.31 -9.73 -19.46
CA PHE A 571 15.03 -10.86 -20.07
C PHE A 571 16.38 -11.10 -19.38
N ARG A 572 17.12 -10.04 -19.06
CA ARG A 572 18.39 -10.18 -18.34
C ARG A 572 18.18 -10.83 -16.97
N GLU A 573 17.17 -10.38 -16.22
CA GLU A 573 16.84 -11.02 -14.94
C GLU A 573 16.37 -12.45 -15.09
N TRP A 574 15.56 -12.74 -16.11
CA TRP A 574 15.14 -14.10 -16.44
C TRP A 574 16.33 -15.02 -16.67
N LEU A 575 17.32 -14.58 -17.45
CA LEU A 575 18.55 -15.32 -17.67
C LEU A 575 19.33 -15.54 -16.36
N LEU A 576 19.45 -14.50 -15.53
CA LEU A 576 20.15 -14.63 -14.25
C LEU A 576 19.48 -15.63 -13.30
N VAL A 577 18.16 -15.71 -13.27
CA VAL A 577 17.45 -16.59 -12.32
C VAL A 577 17.45 -18.06 -12.78
N TYR A 578 17.27 -18.31 -14.08
CA TYR A 578 17.09 -19.66 -14.61
C TYR A 578 18.35 -20.27 -15.20
N PHE A 579 19.34 -19.50 -15.65
CA PHE A 579 20.53 -20.03 -16.32
C PHE A 579 21.78 -20.12 -15.43
N THR A 580 21.73 -19.68 -14.17
CA THR A 580 22.86 -19.79 -13.22
C THR A 580 22.71 -20.92 -12.19
N ARG A 581 21.72 -21.82 -12.34
CA ARG A 581 21.38 -22.89 -11.36
C ARG A 581 22.27 -24.14 -11.46
N HIS A 582 23.59 -23.96 -11.52
CA HIS A 582 24.51 -25.02 -11.94
C HIS A 582 24.64 -26.20 -10.96
N GLU A 583 24.60 -25.96 -9.64
CA GLU A 583 24.97 -26.99 -8.66
C GLU A 583 23.99 -28.18 -8.61
N ILE A 584 22.68 -27.90 -8.58
CA ILE A 584 21.64 -28.95 -8.57
C ILE A 584 21.46 -29.54 -9.97
N GLU A 585 21.61 -28.71 -11.00
CA GLU A 585 21.54 -29.15 -12.40
C GLU A 585 22.57 -30.23 -12.69
N ASP A 586 23.80 -30.09 -12.21
CA ASP A 586 24.86 -31.09 -12.37
C ASP A 586 24.54 -32.41 -11.65
N GLU A 587 23.93 -32.37 -10.46
CA GLU A 587 23.50 -33.59 -9.75
C GLU A 587 22.36 -34.31 -10.47
N VAL A 588 21.34 -33.56 -10.91
CA VAL A 588 20.22 -34.11 -11.65
C VAL A 588 20.71 -34.66 -13.00
N CYS A 589 21.64 -33.97 -13.67
CA CYS A 589 22.30 -34.45 -14.89
C CYS A 589 22.97 -35.81 -14.68
N LYS A 590 23.66 -36.03 -13.54
CA LYS A 590 24.30 -37.34 -13.26
C LYS A 590 23.26 -38.45 -13.18
N VAL A 591 22.18 -38.23 -12.41
CA VAL A 591 21.08 -39.19 -12.27
C VAL A 591 20.42 -39.46 -13.62
N ILE A 592 20.19 -38.43 -14.43
CA ILE A 592 19.62 -38.54 -15.76
C ILE A 592 20.56 -39.30 -16.72
N ASN A 593 21.86 -39.05 -16.66
CA ASN A 593 22.85 -39.75 -17.49
C ASN A 593 22.89 -41.26 -17.15
N ASP A 594 22.74 -41.63 -15.88
CA ASP A 594 22.64 -43.04 -15.48
C ASP A 594 21.37 -43.70 -16.03
N LEU A 595 20.28 -42.93 -16.17
CA LEU A 595 19.00 -43.36 -16.75
C LEU A 595 18.94 -43.28 -18.28
N SER A 596 19.86 -42.55 -18.92
CA SER A 596 19.91 -42.36 -20.39
C SER A 596 20.13 -43.67 -21.16
N GLY A 597 20.65 -44.71 -20.49
CA GLY A 597 20.74 -46.06 -21.05
C GLY A 597 19.38 -46.77 -21.20
N LYS A 598 18.34 -46.32 -20.48
CA LYS A 598 16.98 -46.87 -20.52
C LYS A 598 15.98 -45.98 -21.28
N TYR A 599 16.14 -44.66 -21.21
CA TYR A 599 15.20 -43.67 -21.75
C TYR A 599 15.91 -42.66 -22.65
N LYS A 600 15.24 -42.16 -23.70
CA LYS A 600 15.79 -41.07 -24.53
C LYS A 600 15.57 -39.73 -23.84
N ILE A 601 16.63 -39.18 -23.25
CA ILE A 601 16.60 -37.92 -22.53
C ILE A 601 17.54 -36.93 -23.22
N TYR A 602 17.04 -35.73 -23.49
CA TYR A 602 17.76 -34.61 -24.08
C TYR A 602 17.94 -33.53 -23.02
N SER A 603 19.16 -33.05 -22.85
CA SER A 603 19.47 -31.84 -22.10
C SER A 603 19.29 -30.58 -22.94
N LYS A 604 19.28 -29.41 -22.31
CA LYS A 604 19.29 -28.10 -22.98
C LYS A 604 20.46 -27.89 -23.97
N PHE A 605 21.49 -28.73 -23.91
CA PHE A 605 22.67 -28.66 -24.78
C PHE A 605 22.62 -29.61 -25.97
N ASP A 606 21.60 -30.48 -26.05
CA ASP A 606 21.49 -31.48 -27.11
C ASP A 606 20.77 -30.94 -28.34
N SER A 607 21.30 -31.23 -29.53
CA SER A 607 20.70 -30.79 -30.80
C SER A 607 19.55 -31.71 -31.22
N SER A 608 18.32 -31.38 -30.81
CA SER A 608 17.10 -32.06 -31.25
C SER A 608 16.38 -31.24 -32.35
N GLU A 609 16.06 -31.87 -33.49
CA GLU A 609 15.32 -31.19 -34.57
C GLU A 609 13.81 -31.07 -34.29
N PHE A 610 13.24 -31.95 -33.46
CA PHE A 610 11.80 -32.05 -33.22
C PHE A 610 11.23 -30.89 -32.38
N PHE A 611 12.03 -30.27 -31.52
CA PHE A 611 11.61 -29.16 -30.64
C PHE A 611 12.41 -27.86 -30.86
N LYS A 612 12.95 -27.65 -32.06
CA LYS A 612 13.69 -26.43 -32.43
C LYS A 612 13.05 -25.11 -31.94
N PRO A 613 11.72 -24.89 -32.02
CA PRO A 613 11.11 -23.65 -31.53
C PRO A 613 11.24 -23.45 -30.01
N LEU A 614 11.13 -24.53 -29.23
CA LEU A 614 11.28 -24.49 -27.77
C LEU A 614 12.75 -24.31 -27.37
N PHE A 615 13.67 -25.04 -27.99
CA PHE A 615 15.11 -24.90 -27.75
C PHE A 615 15.68 -23.54 -28.19
N LEU A 616 15.03 -22.86 -29.16
CA LEU A 616 15.39 -21.50 -29.58
C LEU A 616 14.67 -20.41 -28.77
N SER A 617 13.67 -20.77 -27.96
CA SER A 617 12.95 -19.84 -27.10
C SER A 617 13.63 -19.71 -25.73
N PRO A 618 13.51 -18.56 -25.03
CA PRO A 618 14.09 -18.39 -23.70
C PRO A 618 13.27 -19.10 -22.59
N VAL A 619 12.42 -20.08 -22.94
CA VAL A 619 11.68 -20.87 -21.96
C VAL A 619 12.68 -21.78 -21.22
N PRO A 620 12.73 -21.75 -19.87
CA PRO A 620 13.63 -22.62 -19.13
C PRO A 620 13.11 -24.06 -19.28
N ALA A 621 13.85 -24.90 -20.00
CA ALA A 621 13.66 -26.34 -20.11
C ALA A 621 14.98 -27.00 -19.72
N ASP A 622 15.09 -27.53 -18.50
CA ASP A 622 16.37 -28.10 -18.04
C ASP A 622 16.61 -29.46 -18.72
N PHE A 623 15.58 -30.33 -18.72
CA PHE A 623 15.62 -31.63 -19.38
C PHE A 623 14.32 -31.92 -20.13
N LEU A 624 14.45 -32.57 -21.28
CA LEU A 624 13.36 -33.05 -22.12
C LEU A 624 13.47 -34.57 -22.26
N VAL A 625 12.47 -35.28 -21.77
CA VAL A 625 12.33 -36.72 -21.93
C VAL A 625 11.41 -36.99 -23.11
N VAL A 626 11.90 -37.72 -24.11
CA VAL A 626 11.11 -38.10 -25.28
C VAL A 626 10.92 -39.61 -25.25
N ASP A 627 9.74 -40.04 -24.80
CA ASP A 627 9.42 -41.46 -24.69
C ASP A 627 8.15 -41.80 -25.49
N GLU A 628 8.24 -42.84 -26.32
CA GLU A 628 7.13 -43.29 -27.17
C GLU A 628 6.01 -43.98 -26.35
N ASN A 629 6.34 -44.56 -25.19
CA ASN A 629 5.40 -45.29 -24.33
C ASN A 629 4.81 -44.41 -23.23
N PHE A 630 5.59 -43.47 -22.68
CA PHE A 630 5.21 -42.64 -21.54
C PHE A 630 4.94 -41.17 -21.87
N GLY A 631 5.05 -40.78 -23.14
CA GLY A 631 4.83 -39.42 -23.60
C GLY A 631 6.05 -38.51 -23.44
N ASN A 632 5.95 -37.32 -24.03
CA ASN A 632 7.02 -36.32 -23.98
C ASN A 632 6.89 -35.46 -22.73
N LYS A 633 7.98 -35.32 -21.97
CA LYS A 633 7.98 -34.66 -20.67
C LYS A 633 9.10 -33.65 -20.57
N VAL A 634 8.86 -32.58 -19.82
CA VAL A 634 9.88 -31.62 -19.43
C VAL A 634 10.07 -31.70 -17.92
N ILE A 635 11.32 -31.83 -17.50
CA ILE A 635 11.72 -31.80 -16.10
C ILE A 635 12.45 -30.48 -15.87
N ASN A 636 11.89 -29.64 -15.02
CA ASN A 636 12.51 -28.40 -14.60
C ASN A 636 12.88 -28.45 -13.12
N ILE A 637 14.06 -27.93 -12.81
CA ILE A 637 14.53 -27.72 -11.45
C ILE A 637 13.97 -26.37 -10.99
N ILE A 638 13.12 -26.40 -9.97
CA ILE A 638 12.47 -25.20 -9.44
C ILE A 638 12.74 -25.05 -7.95
N GLU A 639 12.77 -23.81 -7.49
CA GLU A 639 12.45 -23.52 -6.10
C GLU A 639 10.93 -23.37 -6.03
N SER A 640 10.25 -24.31 -5.35
CA SER A 640 8.81 -24.23 -5.18
C SER A 640 8.46 -22.99 -4.35
N PRO A 641 7.56 -22.13 -4.85
CA PRO A 641 7.05 -21.02 -4.04
C PRO A 641 6.17 -21.53 -2.89
N LEU A 642 5.65 -22.76 -2.98
CA LEU A 642 4.80 -23.39 -1.98
C LEU A 642 5.62 -24.36 -1.13
N ARG A 643 5.73 -24.06 0.16
CA ARG A 643 6.52 -24.80 1.14
C ARG A 643 5.80 -26.03 1.67
N ASN A 644 4.47 -26.02 1.69
CA ASN A 644 3.66 -27.11 2.26
C ASN A 644 3.06 -28.07 1.21
N ASP A 645 3.24 -27.79 -0.08
CA ASP A 645 2.89 -28.69 -1.19
C ASP A 645 3.88 -28.50 -2.34
N THR A 646 5.00 -29.21 -2.30
CA THR A 646 6.11 -29.11 -3.26
C THR A 646 5.77 -29.65 -4.65
N LYS A 647 4.65 -30.37 -4.80
CA LYS A 647 4.22 -30.94 -6.09
C LYS A 647 3.42 -29.96 -6.93
N ARG A 648 3.01 -28.81 -6.38
CA ARG A 648 2.20 -27.81 -7.09
C ARG A 648 3.08 -26.67 -7.61
N PRO A 649 3.26 -26.52 -8.94
CA PRO A 649 3.89 -25.33 -9.49
C PRO A 649 2.96 -24.13 -9.25
N SER A 650 3.52 -23.03 -8.76
CA SER A 650 2.78 -21.78 -8.57
C SER A 650 3.51 -20.56 -9.14
N GLY A 651 2.78 -19.45 -9.23
CA GLY A 651 3.29 -18.18 -9.77
C GLY A 651 3.80 -18.32 -11.20
N ILE A 652 5.06 -17.92 -11.44
CA ILE A 652 5.70 -17.98 -12.76
C ILE A 652 5.84 -19.43 -13.26
N ASN A 653 6.07 -20.39 -12.35
CA ASN A 653 6.20 -21.80 -12.72
C ASN A 653 4.88 -22.36 -13.26
N ALA A 654 3.73 -21.81 -12.83
CA ALA A 654 2.43 -22.15 -13.42
C ALA A 654 2.33 -21.63 -14.87
N VAL A 655 2.84 -20.43 -15.15
CA VAL A 655 2.89 -19.88 -16.52
C VAL A 655 3.80 -20.73 -17.41
N ILE A 656 5.00 -21.08 -16.95
CA ILE A 656 5.95 -21.94 -17.67
C ILE A 656 5.32 -23.30 -17.97
N LYS A 657 4.66 -23.91 -16.97
CA LYS A 657 3.89 -25.14 -17.15
C LYS A 657 2.87 -25.00 -18.28
N ARG A 658 2.09 -23.91 -18.32
CA ARG A 658 1.09 -23.68 -19.38
C ARG A 658 1.72 -23.52 -20.76
N ILE A 659 2.89 -22.90 -20.87
CA ILE A 659 3.62 -22.82 -22.14
C ILE A 659 3.93 -24.23 -22.64
N PHE A 660 4.49 -25.10 -21.79
CA PHE A 660 4.84 -26.47 -22.18
C PHE A 660 3.63 -27.35 -22.50
N GLU A 661 2.57 -27.27 -21.69
CA GLU A 661 1.32 -27.99 -21.96
C GLU A 661 0.73 -27.59 -23.32
N ASN A 662 0.91 -26.34 -23.75
CA ASN A 662 0.48 -25.86 -25.06
C ASN A 662 1.25 -26.50 -26.23
N PHE A 663 2.44 -27.02 -25.99
CA PHE A 663 3.25 -27.79 -26.94
C PHE A 663 3.09 -29.31 -26.75
N ALA A 664 2.05 -29.76 -26.02
CA ALA A 664 1.80 -31.16 -25.69
C ALA A 664 2.96 -31.84 -24.93
N LEU A 665 3.66 -31.08 -24.09
CA LEU A 665 4.70 -31.56 -23.19
C LEU A 665 4.17 -31.62 -21.76
N GLU A 666 4.32 -32.76 -21.10
CA GLU A 666 3.98 -32.88 -19.68
C GLU A 666 5.03 -32.19 -18.82
N PHE A 667 4.60 -31.27 -17.96
CA PHE A 667 5.51 -30.47 -17.15
C PHE A 667 5.66 -31.06 -15.74
N HIS A 668 6.89 -31.44 -15.41
CA HIS A 668 7.28 -31.91 -14.09
C HIS A 668 8.35 -31.03 -13.47
N THR A 669 8.35 -31.01 -12.16
CA THR A 669 9.21 -30.14 -11.36
C THR A 669 9.98 -30.94 -10.34
N VAL A 670 11.28 -30.69 -10.26
CA VAL A 670 12.14 -31.14 -9.17
C VAL A 670 12.36 -29.95 -8.25
N ASP A 671 11.76 -29.99 -7.06
CA ASP A 671 11.96 -28.95 -6.06
C ASP A 671 13.37 -29.06 -5.46
N THR A 672 14.10 -27.96 -5.42
CA THR A 672 15.48 -27.91 -4.91
C THR A 672 15.57 -28.29 -3.43
N ASN A 673 14.64 -27.82 -2.59
CA ASN A 673 14.65 -28.12 -1.16
C ASN A 673 14.35 -29.60 -0.90
N LEU A 674 13.38 -30.17 -1.64
CA LEU A 674 13.09 -31.59 -1.61
C LEU A 674 14.32 -32.38 -2.08
N TRP A 675 14.93 -32.02 -3.21
CA TRP A 675 16.09 -32.71 -3.77
C TRP A 675 17.25 -32.81 -2.77
N MET A 676 17.54 -31.72 -2.06
CA MET A 676 18.60 -31.68 -1.06
C MET A 676 18.29 -32.51 0.20
N SER A 677 17.03 -32.86 0.44
CA SER A 677 16.61 -33.70 1.57
C SER A 677 16.65 -35.21 1.28
N LEU A 678 16.76 -35.59 0.01
CA LEU A 678 16.69 -36.99 -0.43
C LEU A 678 18.08 -37.67 -0.44
N GLU A 679 18.11 -38.95 -0.12
CA GLU A 679 19.29 -39.80 -0.33
C GLU A 679 19.48 -40.17 -1.81
N GLU A 680 20.67 -40.64 -2.22
CA GLU A 680 20.98 -40.94 -3.63
C GLU A 680 20.00 -41.93 -4.28
N HIS A 681 19.58 -42.97 -3.54
CA HIS A 681 18.61 -43.94 -4.05
C HIS A 681 17.23 -43.29 -4.28
N GLU A 682 16.77 -42.46 -3.36
CA GLU A 682 15.49 -41.76 -3.45
C GLU A 682 15.49 -40.72 -4.59
N LYS A 683 16.64 -40.08 -4.85
CA LYS A 683 16.83 -39.19 -6.01
C LYS A 683 16.63 -39.95 -7.33
N THR A 684 17.20 -41.15 -7.46
CA THR A 684 17.01 -41.98 -8.66
C THR A 684 15.55 -42.43 -8.83
N GLU A 685 14.91 -42.87 -7.74
CA GLU A 685 13.50 -43.30 -7.75
C GLU A 685 12.56 -42.14 -8.09
N LEU A 686 12.83 -40.94 -7.58
CA LEU A 686 12.05 -39.74 -7.89
C LEU A 686 12.06 -39.45 -9.40
N ILE A 687 13.25 -39.40 -10.02
CA ILE A 687 13.36 -39.12 -11.47
C ILE A 687 12.75 -40.25 -12.29
N GLU A 688 12.99 -41.51 -11.95
CA GLU A 688 12.39 -42.65 -12.65
C GLU A 688 10.86 -42.65 -12.50
N SER A 689 10.32 -42.24 -11.35
CA SER A 689 8.87 -42.09 -11.15
C SER A 689 8.26 -40.98 -12.03
N ILE A 690 8.97 -39.87 -12.24
CA ILE A 690 8.55 -38.79 -13.14
C ILE A 690 8.56 -39.25 -14.60
N ILE A 691 9.60 -40.00 -14.99
CA ILE A 691 9.71 -40.54 -16.35
C ILE A 691 8.64 -41.59 -16.63
N THR A 692 8.33 -42.43 -15.65
CA THR A 692 7.36 -43.54 -15.79
C THR A 692 5.91 -43.15 -15.49
N SER A 693 5.66 -41.98 -14.89
CA SER A 693 4.29 -41.51 -14.62
C SER A 693 3.56 -41.21 -15.93
N GLY A 694 2.84 -42.17 -16.50
CA GLY A 694 1.98 -41.99 -17.68
C GLY A 694 0.50 -41.99 -17.30
N ILE A 695 -0.30 -41.34 -18.15
CA ILE A 695 -1.76 -41.06 -18.04
C ILE A 695 -2.59 -42.25 -17.55
#